data_AF-A0AAE9IP44-F1
#
_entry.id   AF-A0AAE9IP44-F1
#
_cell.length_a   1.000
_cell.length_b   1.000
_cell.length_c   1.000
_cell.angle_alpha   90.00
_cell.angle_beta   90.00
_cell.angle_gamma   90.00
#
_symmetry.space_group_name_H-M   'P 1'
#
loop_
_entity.id
_entity.type
_entity.pdbx_description
1 polymer ?
#
loop_
_entity_poly.entity_id
_entity_poly.type
_entity_poly.pdbx_seq_one_letter_code
_entity_poly.pdbx_strand_id
1 'polypeptide(L)'
;MHLANSLFFLICTLFVIGESGQTHYADSLYQFVNKMTTLARLTNGVVLEKGLLEGSIPSDDVISKFLHMGTLTIDELLNLNTVQLNKSFTELHHLSENLVSSNDVEAVESRFEILNEVRKLALQLWNITSLPGLEDYKKSMNQLVAIPLDGKELDKLFTKFDDFEKRIENITEMEVPANSTEKNKAMAEIRKIIGMYIAFEKEVNTFNAFYEKIDSLKLLAKLNMSFLDPLDEEMELRQKYITESTSGVRIKLDLIRNNVEQFLNSSIIFQNSQGLVSPVQRLISARQNAQNWKNIYSIGLPNGLTDFQNISSDTNDMKSLISKTDSDWVSKHLSRSLNPIVDFGKNISLIHDSWAYLSSVDDLDSVVQASEELAKYANEKDTILQLMEAFEECDKFSENETSKAQSIEKINDWRSAASELYKVLSEFKSFDYLKKMPSSSKYFNNYETWNVLTNKSLLKLQSKPAWERAKVALENLKKDFPEFKKSVSIVQTALEKLNPILIEEYLKSLEDSGFLNFYSSLRDKIGGKEEDGKIILDLLKELSELRRNRTNYKIQEVIDVVGILSNSLEDLKSLKGWEAIGFCSYIVEQVKCALDLFFSSFRSKIPPAPTTTITPQITTIQTTTLSVFPSTVMALGLNQTANTMPEWQIGLIVAIGLITTAFIFTILSYCRKWFCFKNKKSKSSKSENDISFILWKSLRMR
;
A
#
# COMPACT_ATOMS: atom_id res chain seq x y z
N MET A 1 -13.57 -22.58 -55.16
CA MET A 1 -13.61 -24.04 -54.96
C MET A 1 -12.88 -24.82 -56.07
N HIS A 2 -13.12 -24.56 -57.37
CA HIS A 2 -12.39 -25.22 -58.46
C HIS A 2 -10.86 -24.97 -58.46
N LEU A 3 -10.40 -23.76 -58.15
CA LEU A 3 -8.96 -23.43 -58.12
C LEU A 3 -8.20 -24.15 -56.99
N ALA A 4 -8.81 -24.23 -55.79
CA ALA A 4 -8.25 -24.93 -54.65
C ALA A 4 -8.20 -26.46 -54.85
N ASN A 5 -9.22 -27.04 -55.50
CA ASN A 5 -9.21 -28.45 -55.89
C ASN A 5 -8.13 -28.74 -56.94
N SER A 6 -7.94 -27.86 -57.93
CA SER A 6 -6.86 -27.99 -58.91
C SER A 6 -5.48 -27.88 -58.26
N LEU A 7 -5.31 -27.00 -57.26
CA LEU A 7 -4.05 -26.84 -56.51
C LEU A 7 -3.75 -28.06 -55.61
N PHE A 8 -4.77 -28.58 -54.94
CA PHE A 8 -4.66 -29.79 -54.10
C PHE A 8 -4.28 -31.02 -54.93
N PHE A 9 -4.91 -31.21 -56.09
CA PHE A 9 -4.55 -32.28 -57.01
C PHE A 9 -3.12 -32.16 -57.53
N LEU A 10 -2.65 -30.93 -57.83
CA LEU A 10 -1.30 -30.65 -58.29
C LEU A 10 -0.24 -30.98 -57.23
N ILE A 11 -0.47 -30.55 -55.99
CA ILE A 11 0.42 -30.81 -54.85
C ILE A 11 0.49 -32.31 -54.53
N CYS A 12 -0.64 -33.02 -54.54
CA CYS A 12 -0.69 -34.46 -54.32
C CYS A 12 0.05 -35.26 -55.41
N THR A 13 -0.06 -34.87 -56.69
CA THR A 13 0.69 -35.53 -57.77
C THR A 13 2.21 -35.39 -57.63
N LEU A 14 2.69 -34.28 -57.09
CA LEU A 14 4.12 -34.03 -56.93
C LEU A 14 4.73 -34.80 -55.76
N PHE A 15 3.97 -35.05 -54.69
CA PHE A 15 4.42 -35.87 -53.57
C PHE A 15 4.60 -37.35 -53.98
N VAL A 16 3.76 -37.84 -54.90
CA VAL A 16 3.84 -39.22 -55.42
C VAL A 16 4.99 -39.42 -56.41
N ILE A 17 5.35 -38.39 -57.20
CA ILE A 17 6.45 -38.48 -58.18
C ILE A 17 7.83 -38.37 -57.50
N GLY A 18 7.92 -37.73 -56.33
CA GLY A 18 9.17 -37.57 -55.58
C GLY A 18 9.77 -38.85 -54.99
N GLU A 19 8.99 -39.91 -54.76
CA GLU A 19 9.51 -41.17 -54.20
C GLU A 19 10.14 -42.12 -55.23
N SER A 20 10.04 -41.86 -56.55
CA SER A 20 10.37 -42.86 -57.57
C SER A 20 11.64 -42.63 -58.40
N GLY A 21 12.61 -41.81 -57.98
CA GLY A 21 13.86 -41.61 -58.75
C GLY A 21 15.11 -41.35 -57.90
N GLN A 22 16.18 -42.12 -58.11
CA GLN A 22 17.47 -41.96 -57.44
C GLN A 22 18.46 -41.01 -58.17
N THR A 23 19.35 -40.42 -57.36
CA THR A 23 20.65 -39.76 -57.65
C THR A 23 20.67 -38.37 -58.33
N HIS A 24 20.17 -37.33 -57.64
CA HIS A 24 20.71 -35.94 -57.59
C HIS A 24 19.87 -35.12 -56.57
N TYR A 25 19.75 -35.65 -55.33
CA TYR A 25 18.64 -35.32 -54.44
C TYR A 25 18.62 -33.87 -53.90
N ALA A 26 19.76 -33.26 -53.61
CA ALA A 26 19.77 -31.94 -52.96
C ALA A 26 19.38 -30.80 -53.91
N ASP A 27 20.02 -30.73 -55.09
CA ASP A 27 19.76 -29.67 -56.06
C ASP A 27 18.38 -29.81 -56.73
N SER A 28 17.92 -31.04 -56.98
CA SER A 28 16.60 -31.30 -57.55
C SER A 28 15.47 -31.02 -56.56
N LEU A 29 15.65 -31.39 -55.28
CA LEU A 29 14.70 -31.05 -54.22
C LEU A 29 14.67 -29.55 -53.96
N TYR A 30 15.82 -28.88 -53.93
CA TYR A 30 15.90 -27.43 -53.79
C TYR A 30 15.18 -26.70 -54.93
N GLN A 31 15.42 -27.10 -56.18
CA GLN A 31 14.73 -26.52 -57.34
C GLN A 31 13.21 -26.80 -57.31
N PHE A 32 12.81 -28.01 -56.90
CA PHE A 32 11.41 -28.38 -56.75
C PHE A 32 10.72 -27.54 -55.67
N VAL A 33 11.32 -27.45 -54.48
CA VAL A 33 10.83 -26.63 -53.37
C VAL A 33 10.74 -25.16 -53.79
N ASN A 34 11.76 -24.62 -54.48
CA ASN A 34 11.74 -23.24 -54.95
C ASN A 34 10.58 -22.98 -55.92
N LYS A 35 10.34 -23.88 -56.88
CA LYS A 35 9.20 -23.78 -57.81
C LYS A 35 7.85 -23.86 -57.10
N MET A 36 7.74 -24.73 -56.10
CA MET A 36 6.52 -24.83 -55.28
C MET A 36 6.30 -23.60 -54.42
N THR A 37 7.35 -23.02 -53.86
CA THR A 37 7.29 -21.76 -53.11
C THR A 37 6.88 -20.59 -54.01
N THR A 38 7.41 -20.50 -55.24
CA THR A 38 6.96 -19.52 -56.25
C THR A 38 5.49 -19.71 -56.61
N LEU A 39 5.05 -20.95 -56.89
CA LEU A 39 3.66 -21.24 -57.20
C LEU A 39 2.72 -20.91 -56.03
N ALA A 40 3.14 -21.22 -54.81
CA ALA A 40 2.39 -20.90 -53.59
C ALA A 40 2.24 -19.38 -53.42
N ARG A 41 3.32 -18.61 -53.59
CA ARG A 41 3.29 -17.14 -53.50
C ARG A 41 2.38 -16.52 -54.56
N LEU A 42 2.50 -16.95 -55.82
CA LEU A 42 1.63 -16.47 -56.90
C LEU A 42 0.16 -16.82 -56.69
N THR A 43 -0.13 -18.05 -56.26
CA THR A 43 -1.51 -18.49 -56.02
C THR A 43 -2.13 -17.73 -54.84
N ASN A 44 -1.39 -17.50 -53.76
CA ASN A 44 -1.88 -16.69 -52.64
C ASN A 44 -2.02 -15.23 -53.03
N GLY A 45 -1.09 -14.66 -53.78
CA GLY A 45 -1.20 -13.30 -54.32
C GLY A 45 -2.49 -13.11 -55.11
N VAL A 46 -2.82 -14.06 -55.99
CA VAL A 46 -4.08 -14.07 -56.76
C VAL A 46 -5.31 -14.20 -55.86
N VAL A 47 -5.27 -15.11 -54.87
CA VAL A 47 -6.41 -15.34 -53.97
C VAL A 47 -6.66 -14.12 -53.09
N LEU A 48 -5.60 -13.48 -52.59
CA LEU A 48 -5.69 -12.25 -51.79
C LEU A 48 -6.17 -11.08 -52.64
N GLU A 49 -5.57 -10.85 -53.82
CA GLU A 49 -6.00 -9.80 -54.76
C GLU A 49 -7.48 -9.94 -55.08
N LYS A 50 -7.91 -11.13 -55.53
CA LYS A 50 -9.32 -11.39 -55.84
C LYS A 50 -10.23 -11.24 -54.62
N GLY A 51 -9.79 -11.78 -53.47
CA GLY A 51 -10.58 -11.78 -52.25
C GLY A 51 -10.85 -10.38 -51.72
N LEU A 52 -9.83 -9.51 -51.75
CA LEU A 52 -9.90 -8.09 -51.38
C LEU A 52 -10.76 -7.32 -52.39
N LEU A 53 -10.59 -7.55 -53.70
CA LEU A 53 -11.39 -6.88 -54.74
C LEU A 53 -12.88 -7.20 -54.65
N GLU A 54 -13.24 -8.44 -54.34
CA GLU A 54 -14.63 -8.87 -54.22
C GLU A 54 -15.23 -8.59 -52.83
N GLY A 55 -14.45 -8.07 -51.88
CA GLY A 55 -14.86 -7.87 -50.47
C GLY A 55 -15.11 -9.18 -49.71
N SER A 56 -14.72 -10.33 -50.29
CA SER A 56 -14.86 -11.65 -49.66
C SER A 56 -13.79 -11.92 -48.61
N ILE A 57 -12.69 -11.15 -48.65
CA ILE A 57 -11.66 -11.07 -47.62
C ILE A 57 -11.61 -9.61 -47.15
N PRO A 58 -11.97 -9.29 -45.90
CA PRO A 58 -11.90 -7.93 -45.38
C PRO A 58 -10.45 -7.42 -45.36
N SER A 59 -10.20 -6.23 -45.90
CA SER A 59 -8.86 -5.62 -45.89
C SER A 59 -8.33 -5.42 -44.48
N ASP A 60 -9.21 -5.05 -43.55
CA ASP A 60 -8.85 -4.78 -42.15
C ASP A 60 -8.36 -6.06 -41.45
N ASP A 61 -8.93 -7.21 -41.80
CA ASP A 61 -8.49 -8.51 -41.31
C ASP A 61 -7.09 -8.84 -41.84
N VAL A 62 -6.83 -8.59 -43.13
CA VAL A 62 -5.51 -8.84 -43.72
C VAL A 62 -4.45 -7.94 -43.10
N ILE A 63 -4.72 -6.64 -43.01
CA ILE A 63 -3.83 -5.64 -42.42
C ILE A 63 -3.52 -5.99 -40.96
N SER A 64 -4.55 -6.24 -40.14
CA SER A 64 -4.37 -6.55 -38.71
C SER A 64 -3.55 -7.82 -38.48
N LYS A 65 -3.68 -8.83 -39.34
CA LYS A 65 -2.88 -10.07 -39.26
C LYS A 65 -1.43 -9.85 -39.65
N PHE A 66 -1.12 -9.10 -40.70
CA PHE A 66 0.27 -8.84 -41.10
C PHE A 66 0.99 -7.83 -40.19
N LEU A 67 0.25 -6.91 -39.56
CA LEU A 67 0.79 -5.97 -38.58
C LEU A 67 0.83 -6.53 -37.14
N HIS A 68 0.32 -7.74 -36.93
CA HIS A 68 0.28 -8.42 -35.63
C HIS A 68 -0.43 -7.60 -34.53
N MET A 69 -1.59 -7.02 -34.88
CA MET A 69 -2.38 -6.15 -33.99
C MET A 69 -3.15 -6.91 -32.89
N GLY A 70 -3.16 -8.25 -32.93
CA GLY A 70 -3.85 -9.08 -31.95
C GLY A 70 -5.37 -8.91 -32.02
N THR A 71 -5.97 -8.42 -30.94
CA THR A 71 -7.42 -8.13 -30.85
C THR A 71 -7.77 -6.68 -31.14
N LEU A 72 -6.78 -5.82 -31.43
CA LEU A 72 -7.03 -4.44 -31.79
C LEU A 72 -7.59 -4.33 -33.20
N THR A 73 -8.61 -3.49 -33.33
CA THR A 73 -9.14 -3.05 -34.62
C THR A 73 -8.33 -1.86 -35.16
N ILE A 74 -8.39 -1.65 -36.48
CA ILE A 74 -7.78 -0.48 -37.11
C ILE A 74 -8.43 0.81 -36.57
N ASP A 75 -9.75 0.79 -36.36
CA ASP A 75 -10.48 1.95 -35.84
C ASP A 75 -10.08 2.33 -34.41
N GLU A 76 -9.81 1.36 -33.53
CA GLU A 76 -9.28 1.66 -32.20
C GLU A 76 -7.93 2.41 -32.26
N LEU A 77 -7.06 2.04 -33.21
CA LEU A 77 -5.77 2.71 -33.38
C LEU A 77 -5.89 4.08 -34.08
N LEU A 78 -6.74 4.21 -35.10
CA LEU A 78 -6.93 5.48 -35.81
C LEU A 78 -7.65 6.54 -34.95
N ASN A 79 -8.47 6.11 -33.99
CA ASN A 79 -9.12 7.00 -33.03
C ASN A 79 -8.22 7.35 -31.83
N LEU A 80 -6.98 6.84 -31.79
CA LEU A 80 -6.03 7.14 -30.73
C LEU A 80 -5.67 8.63 -30.77
N ASN A 81 -5.87 9.33 -29.65
CA ASN A 81 -5.47 10.72 -29.52
C ASN A 81 -3.96 10.81 -29.21
N THR A 82 -3.13 10.59 -30.23
CA THR A 82 -1.66 10.63 -30.10
C THR A 82 -1.14 12.00 -29.71
N VAL A 83 -1.85 13.08 -30.09
CA VAL A 83 -1.51 14.45 -29.69
C VAL A 83 -1.61 14.61 -28.17
N GLN A 84 -2.70 14.14 -27.56
CA GLN A 84 -2.89 14.20 -26.12
C GLN A 84 -1.93 13.27 -25.38
N LEU A 85 -1.66 12.07 -25.89
CA LEU A 85 -0.66 11.16 -25.33
C LEU A 85 0.74 11.77 -25.34
N ASN A 86 1.15 12.31 -26.48
CA ASN A 86 2.47 12.95 -26.62
C ASN A 86 2.58 14.16 -25.69
N LYS A 87 1.52 14.96 -25.58
CA LYS A 87 1.44 16.06 -24.61
C LYS A 87 1.63 15.56 -23.18
N SER A 88 0.97 14.47 -22.80
CA SER A 88 1.09 13.87 -21.47
C SER A 88 2.52 13.43 -21.15
N PHE A 89 3.17 12.67 -22.02
CA PHE A 89 4.53 12.19 -21.76
C PHE A 89 5.56 13.31 -21.83
N THR A 90 5.39 14.28 -22.73
CA THR A 90 6.23 15.48 -22.79
C THR A 90 6.10 16.30 -21.52
N GLU A 91 4.88 16.45 -20.99
CA GLU A 91 4.65 17.16 -19.73
C GLU A 91 5.31 16.45 -18.56
N LEU A 92 5.23 15.12 -18.49
CA LEU A 92 5.92 14.34 -17.47
C LEU A 92 7.45 14.50 -17.56
N HIS A 93 8.00 14.46 -18.77
CA HIS A 93 9.42 14.73 -19.01
C HIS A 93 9.81 16.13 -18.52
N HIS A 94 9.08 17.16 -18.98
CA HIS A 94 9.31 18.56 -18.61
C HIS A 94 9.21 18.78 -17.10
N LEU A 95 8.19 18.21 -16.44
CA LEU A 95 8.03 18.29 -14.99
C LEU A 95 9.25 17.68 -14.30
N SER A 96 9.64 16.46 -14.67
CA SER A 96 10.81 15.80 -14.06
C SER A 96 12.10 16.61 -14.22
N GLU A 97 12.22 17.40 -15.28
CA GLU A 97 13.42 18.19 -15.57
C GLU A 97 13.47 19.55 -14.87
N ASN A 98 12.32 20.17 -14.67
CA ASN A 98 12.24 21.58 -14.28
C ASN A 98 11.86 21.82 -12.83
N LEU A 99 11.62 20.75 -12.06
CA LEU A 99 11.46 20.86 -10.61
C LEU A 99 12.75 21.39 -9.96
N VAL A 100 12.63 22.52 -9.28
CA VAL A 100 13.72 23.13 -8.51
C VAL A 100 14.03 22.22 -7.31
N SER A 101 15.29 21.85 -7.14
CA SER A 101 15.78 21.12 -5.96
C SER A 101 16.96 21.84 -5.35
N SER A 102 16.85 22.20 -4.07
CA SER A 102 17.92 22.77 -3.27
C SER A 102 17.72 22.39 -1.80
N ASN A 103 18.77 22.54 -0.98
CA ASN A 103 18.66 22.31 0.46
C ASN A 103 17.57 23.19 1.09
N ASP A 104 17.38 24.41 0.59
CA ASP A 104 16.36 25.33 1.09
C ASP A 104 14.94 24.85 0.74
N VAL A 105 14.74 24.32 -0.47
CA VAL A 105 13.47 23.71 -0.89
C VAL A 105 13.14 22.50 -0.01
N GLU A 106 14.08 21.57 0.15
CA GLU A 106 13.90 20.37 0.97
C GLU A 106 13.63 20.71 2.44
N ALA A 107 14.27 21.76 2.96
CA ALA A 107 14.04 22.24 4.31
C ALA A 107 12.62 22.82 4.48
N VAL A 108 12.13 23.58 3.50
CA VAL A 108 10.74 24.08 3.49
C VAL A 108 9.75 22.91 3.39
N GLU A 109 10.01 21.91 2.54
CA GLU A 109 9.14 20.74 2.42
C GLU A 109 9.07 19.93 3.72
N SER A 110 10.21 19.71 4.37
CA SER A 110 10.29 19.06 5.68
C SER A 110 9.55 19.86 6.77
N ARG A 111 9.48 21.19 6.63
CA ARG A 111 8.76 22.05 7.58
C ARG A 111 7.24 21.80 7.57
N PHE A 112 6.65 21.47 6.42
CA PHE A 112 5.24 21.06 6.34
C PHE A 112 4.98 19.78 7.14
N GLU A 113 5.89 18.80 7.07
CA GLU A 113 5.77 17.55 7.82
C GLU A 113 5.78 17.81 9.32
N ILE A 114 6.76 18.59 9.81
CA ILE A 114 6.87 19.00 11.22
C ILE A 114 5.58 19.66 11.71
N LEU A 115 5.07 20.66 10.98
CA LEU A 115 3.85 21.36 11.38
C LEU A 115 2.63 20.45 11.38
N ASN A 116 2.55 19.50 10.44
CA ASN A 116 1.45 18.54 10.42
C ASN A 116 1.55 17.54 11.58
N GLU A 117 2.75 17.12 11.98
CA GLU A 117 2.94 16.28 13.18
C GLU A 117 2.54 17.03 14.45
N VAL A 118 2.98 18.29 14.58
CA VAL A 118 2.56 19.18 15.67
C VAL A 118 1.04 19.34 15.68
N ARG A 119 0.41 19.54 14.52
CA ARG A 119 -1.06 19.61 14.39
C ARG A 119 -1.71 18.31 14.88
N LYS A 120 -1.25 17.15 14.42
CA LYS A 120 -1.83 15.84 14.82
C LYS A 120 -1.79 15.63 16.33
N LEU A 121 -0.66 15.95 16.95
CA LEU A 121 -0.52 15.88 18.40
C LEU A 121 -1.43 16.92 19.08
N ALA A 122 -1.50 18.15 18.56
CA ALA A 122 -2.38 19.20 19.10
C ALA A 122 -3.88 18.84 19.06
N LEU A 123 -4.33 18.07 18.06
CA LEU A 123 -5.71 17.58 17.98
C LEU A 123 -6.09 16.67 19.17
N GLN A 124 -5.14 15.90 19.68
CA GLN A 124 -5.35 15.03 20.84
C GLN A 124 -5.46 15.84 22.15
N LEU A 125 -4.92 17.06 22.14
CA LEU A 125 -4.69 17.90 23.30
C LEU A 125 -5.71 19.04 23.47
N TRP A 126 -6.84 19.00 22.76
CA TRP A 126 -7.81 20.11 22.72
C TRP A 126 -8.39 20.53 24.08
N ASN A 127 -8.25 19.69 25.12
CA ASN A 127 -8.72 19.94 26.48
C ASN A 127 -7.72 20.65 27.40
N ILE A 128 -6.53 21.07 26.94
CA ILE A 128 -5.55 21.73 27.83
C ILE A 128 -6.10 23.04 28.43
N THR A 129 -6.96 23.77 27.70
CA THR A 129 -7.61 24.99 28.22
C THR A 129 -8.71 24.71 29.25
N SER A 130 -9.13 23.44 29.37
CA SER A 130 -10.22 22.98 30.22
C SER A 130 -9.88 21.60 30.79
N LEU A 131 -8.82 21.52 31.61
CA LEU A 131 -8.37 20.26 32.21
C LEU A 131 -9.50 19.61 33.04
N PRO A 132 -10.04 18.45 32.62
CA PRO A 132 -11.14 17.80 33.33
C PRO A 132 -10.66 17.30 34.71
N GLY A 133 -11.17 17.90 35.78
CA GLY A 133 -10.78 17.57 37.16
C GLY A 133 -10.01 18.67 37.89
N LEU A 134 -9.59 19.75 37.22
CA LEU A 134 -8.93 20.89 37.86
C LEU A 134 -9.83 21.56 38.93
N GLU A 135 -11.11 21.75 38.64
CA GLU A 135 -12.06 22.36 39.60
C GLU A 135 -12.33 21.46 40.81
N ASP A 136 -12.49 20.16 40.59
CA ASP A 136 -12.64 19.18 41.68
C ASP A 136 -11.39 19.16 42.55
N TYR A 137 -10.21 19.21 41.92
CA TYR A 137 -8.94 19.33 42.62
C TYR A 137 -8.85 20.60 43.47
N LYS A 138 -9.17 21.78 42.91
CA LYS A 138 -9.17 23.05 43.65
C LYS A 138 -10.07 22.99 44.88
N LYS A 139 -11.28 22.45 44.72
CA LYS A 139 -12.23 22.28 45.83
C LYS A 139 -11.65 21.39 46.93
N SER A 140 -11.07 20.27 46.54
CA SER A 140 -10.38 19.34 47.44
C SER A 140 -9.19 19.99 48.15
N MET A 141 -8.39 20.80 47.46
CA MET A 141 -7.23 21.47 48.04
C MET A 141 -7.64 22.58 49.01
N ASN A 142 -8.68 23.35 48.71
CA ASN A 142 -9.20 24.38 49.60
C ASN A 142 -9.71 23.82 50.93
N GLN A 143 -10.30 22.62 50.92
CA GLN A 143 -10.66 21.91 52.15
C GLN A 143 -9.43 21.50 52.96
N LEU A 144 -8.32 21.21 52.27
CA LEU A 144 -7.08 20.73 52.84
C LEU A 144 -6.32 21.85 53.57
N VAL A 145 -6.12 22.98 52.89
CA VAL A 145 -5.41 24.16 53.44
C VAL A 145 -6.16 24.76 54.63
N ALA A 146 -7.46 24.54 54.75
CA ALA A 146 -8.27 25.01 55.88
C ALA A 146 -8.02 24.24 57.19
N ILE A 147 -7.28 23.11 57.17
CA ILE A 147 -6.95 22.37 58.39
C ILE A 147 -5.76 23.05 59.08
N PRO A 148 -5.94 23.60 60.29
CA PRO A 148 -4.85 24.25 61.01
C PRO A 148 -3.85 23.21 61.52
N LEU A 149 -2.79 22.99 60.75
CA LEU A 149 -1.66 22.15 61.12
C LEU A 149 -0.59 23.01 61.79
N ASP A 150 -0.81 23.43 63.05
CA ASP A 150 0.20 24.14 63.82
C ASP A 150 1.00 23.16 64.69
N GLY A 151 2.27 22.93 64.32
CA GLY A 151 3.20 22.13 65.10
C GLY A 151 3.42 22.63 66.53
N LYS A 152 3.17 23.92 66.82
CA LYS A 152 3.28 24.49 68.17
C LYS A 152 2.13 24.06 69.08
N GLU A 153 0.93 23.86 68.54
CA GLU A 153 -0.20 23.34 69.32
C GLU A 153 0.01 21.86 69.68
N LEU A 154 0.65 21.08 68.79
CA LEU A 154 1.09 19.72 69.09
C LEU A 154 2.13 19.68 70.22
N ASP A 155 3.08 20.61 70.24
CA ASP A 155 4.09 20.70 71.32
C ASP A 155 3.48 21.04 72.68
N LYS A 156 2.51 21.95 72.72
CA LYS A 156 1.76 22.26 73.95
C LYS A 156 1.00 21.04 74.47
N LEU A 157 0.39 20.27 73.57
CA LEU A 157 -0.29 19.01 73.90
C LEU A 157 0.67 17.99 74.52
N PHE A 158 1.83 17.78 73.90
CA PHE A 158 2.81 16.80 74.38
C PHE A 158 3.39 17.15 75.75
N THR A 159 3.69 18.43 75.98
CA THR A 159 4.25 18.89 77.27
C THR A 159 3.29 18.59 78.44
N LYS A 160 1.97 18.69 78.20
CA LYS A 160 0.94 18.34 79.20
C LYS A 160 0.90 16.84 79.49
N PHE A 161 1.23 15.99 78.52
CA PHE A 161 1.26 14.54 78.68
C PHE A 161 2.43 14.09 79.57
N ASP A 162 3.61 14.69 79.38
CA ASP A 162 4.79 14.44 80.23
C ASP A 162 4.56 14.82 81.70
N ASP A 163 3.88 15.95 81.93
CA ASP A 163 3.56 16.43 83.28
C ASP A 163 2.56 15.53 84.02
N PHE A 164 1.64 14.92 83.27
CA PHE A 164 0.63 14.04 83.83
C PHE A 164 1.20 12.66 84.22
N GLU A 165 2.10 12.09 83.39
CA GLU A 165 2.74 10.80 83.66
C GLU A 165 3.50 10.78 85.00
N LYS A 166 4.34 11.79 85.24
CA LYS A 166 5.12 11.95 86.48
C LYS A 166 4.25 11.97 87.75
N ARG A 167 2.96 12.30 87.60
CA ARG A 167 2.02 12.46 88.71
C ARG A 167 1.13 11.25 88.93
N ILE A 168 0.91 10.41 87.89
CA ILE A 168 0.28 9.11 88.06
C ILE A 168 1.16 8.23 88.97
N GLU A 169 2.48 8.22 88.74
CA GLU A 169 3.42 7.40 89.52
C GLU A 169 3.39 7.76 91.02
N ASN A 170 3.27 9.06 91.32
CA ASN A 170 3.14 9.55 92.69
C ASN A 170 1.87 9.04 93.41
N ILE A 171 0.77 8.77 92.70
CA ILE A 171 -0.48 8.28 93.34
C ILE A 171 -0.42 6.78 93.61
N THR A 172 0.24 6.02 92.73
CA THR A 172 0.40 4.57 92.85
C THR A 172 1.35 4.20 94.00
N GLU A 173 2.28 5.08 94.34
CA GLU A 173 3.28 4.89 95.40
C GLU A 173 2.93 5.62 96.72
N MET A 174 1.82 6.37 96.75
CA MET A 174 1.43 7.15 97.92
C MET A 174 1.07 6.26 99.13
N GLU A 175 1.53 6.66 100.32
CA GLU A 175 1.11 6.10 101.61
C GLU A 175 0.23 7.09 102.39
N VAL A 176 -0.60 6.59 103.32
CA VAL A 176 -1.41 7.46 104.18
C VAL A 176 -0.55 8.03 105.31
N PRO A 177 -0.42 9.37 105.42
CA PRO A 177 0.40 9.98 106.47
C PRO A 177 -0.14 9.73 107.88
N ALA A 178 0.73 9.74 108.89
CA ALA A 178 0.35 9.46 110.28
C ALA A 178 -0.49 10.58 110.93
N ASN A 179 -0.17 11.85 110.65
CA ASN A 179 -0.84 13.01 111.26
C ASN A 179 -1.90 13.65 110.35
N SER A 180 -2.88 14.35 110.95
CA SER A 180 -4.01 14.95 110.24
C SER A 180 -3.61 16.07 109.25
N THR A 181 -2.60 16.86 109.59
CA THR A 181 -2.09 17.95 108.74
C THR A 181 -1.52 17.41 107.43
N GLU A 182 -0.73 16.34 107.48
CA GLU A 182 -0.17 15.69 106.30
C GLU A 182 -1.22 14.93 105.50
N LYS A 183 -2.22 14.31 106.15
CA LYS A 183 -3.38 13.71 105.45
C LYS A 183 -4.12 14.75 104.60
N ASN A 184 -4.31 15.97 105.11
CA ASN A 184 -4.93 17.05 104.36
C ASN A 184 -4.10 17.47 103.14
N LYS A 185 -2.76 17.54 103.30
CA LYS A 185 -1.84 17.81 102.18
C LYS A 185 -1.88 16.69 101.12
N ALA A 186 -1.85 15.42 101.53
CA ALA A 186 -1.95 14.28 100.64
C ALA A 186 -3.30 14.25 99.89
N MET A 187 -4.40 14.57 100.59
CA MET A 187 -5.73 14.67 99.97
C MET A 187 -5.80 15.80 98.94
N ALA A 188 -5.17 16.95 99.21
CA ALA A 188 -5.05 18.05 98.24
C ALA A 188 -4.27 17.62 96.99
N GLU A 189 -3.18 16.87 97.14
CA GLU A 189 -2.42 16.34 96.02
C GLU A 189 -3.23 15.29 95.22
N ILE A 190 -3.98 14.40 95.89
CA ILE A 190 -4.91 13.46 95.22
C ILE A 190 -5.93 14.21 94.36
N ARG A 191 -6.57 15.26 94.92
CA ARG A 191 -7.53 16.08 94.16
C ARG A 191 -6.86 16.74 92.95
N LYS A 192 -5.64 17.22 93.11
CA LYS A 192 -4.85 17.80 92.02
C LYS A 192 -4.56 16.78 90.92
N ILE A 193 -4.14 15.55 91.27
CA ILE A 193 -3.87 14.48 90.30
C ILE A 193 -5.15 14.07 89.55
N ILE A 194 -6.28 13.94 90.25
CA ILE A 194 -7.58 13.65 89.61
C ILE A 194 -7.99 14.81 88.68
N GLY A 195 -7.82 16.06 89.10
CA GLY A 195 -8.06 17.23 88.26
C GLY A 195 -7.20 17.22 86.99
N MET A 196 -5.94 16.79 87.08
CA MET A 196 -5.08 16.62 85.92
C MET A 196 -5.52 15.46 85.03
N TYR A 197 -6.04 14.36 85.58
CA TYR A 197 -6.64 13.29 84.77
C TYR A 197 -7.80 13.81 83.92
N ILE A 198 -8.69 14.61 84.52
CA ILE A 198 -9.82 15.23 83.81
C ILE A 198 -9.33 16.17 82.71
N ALA A 199 -8.31 16.98 83.00
CA ALA A 199 -7.68 17.83 82.01
C ALA A 199 -7.06 17.01 80.87
N PHE A 200 -6.34 15.93 81.18
CA PHE A 200 -5.74 15.02 80.21
C PHE A 200 -6.77 14.35 79.31
N GLU A 201 -7.90 13.87 79.85
CA GLU A 201 -9.02 13.34 79.05
C GLU A 201 -9.52 14.37 78.02
N LYS A 202 -9.63 15.64 78.43
CA LYS A 202 -10.03 16.73 77.52
C LYS A 202 -8.99 16.99 76.42
N GLU A 203 -7.70 16.95 76.75
CA GLU A 203 -6.61 17.11 75.79
C GLU A 203 -6.57 15.93 74.81
N VAL A 204 -6.78 14.70 75.27
CA VAL A 204 -6.89 13.50 74.42
C VAL A 204 -8.06 13.62 73.43
N ASN A 205 -9.21 14.13 73.88
CA ASN A 205 -10.34 14.38 72.99
C ASN A 205 -10.02 15.44 71.93
N THR A 206 -9.30 16.50 72.31
CA THR A 206 -8.81 17.53 71.37
C THR A 206 -7.84 16.93 70.35
N PHE A 207 -6.89 16.09 70.80
CA PHE A 207 -5.95 15.39 69.93
C PHE A 207 -6.66 14.43 68.97
N ASN A 208 -7.64 13.65 69.45
CA ASN A 208 -8.42 12.75 68.60
C ASN A 208 -9.17 13.52 67.50
N ALA A 209 -9.80 14.66 67.84
CA ALA A 209 -10.48 15.50 66.86
C ALA A 209 -9.50 16.11 65.83
N PHE A 210 -8.28 16.44 66.24
CA PHE A 210 -7.21 16.86 65.33
C PHE A 210 -6.75 15.71 64.42
N TYR A 211 -6.51 14.53 65.01
CA TYR A 211 -6.12 13.34 64.28
C TYR A 211 -7.17 12.93 63.24
N GLU A 212 -8.47 12.97 63.56
CA GLU A 212 -9.54 12.64 62.60
C GLU A 212 -9.55 13.58 61.40
N LYS A 213 -9.23 14.87 61.58
CA LYS A 213 -9.08 15.81 60.47
C LYS A 213 -7.91 15.42 59.56
N ILE A 214 -6.76 15.05 60.14
CA ILE A 214 -5.61 14.56 59.35
C ILE A 214 -5.92 13.23 58.69
N ASP A 215 -6.57 12.30 59.38
CA ASP A 215 -6.91 10.98 58.85
C ASP A 215 -7.88 11.09 57.66
N SER A 216 -8.79 12.08 57.68
CA SER A 216 -9.66 12.40 56.54
C SER A 216 -8.91 12.77 55.26
N LEU A 217 -7.66 13.25 55.38
CA LEU A 217 -6.79 13.56 54.23
C LEU A 217 -6.41 12.32 53.43
N LYS A 218 -6.47 11.11 54.01
CA LYS A 218 -6.24 9.85 53.28
C LYS A 218 -7.21 9.69 52.10
N LEU A 219 -8.39 10.31 52.14
CA LEU A 219 -9.32 10.31 51.02
C LEU A 219 -8.84 11.22 49.88
N LEU A 220 -8.19 12.33 50.20
CA LEU A 220 -7.61 13.27 49.24
C LEU A 220 -6.31 12.74 48.63
N ALA A 221 -5.61 11.86 49.33
CA ALA A 221 -4.48 11.10 48.81
C ALA A 221 -4.87 10.26 47.56
N LYS A 222 -6.16 9.95 47.38
CA LYS A 222 -6.70 9.29 46.17
C LYS A 222 -7.00 10.26 45.01
N LEU A 223 -6.68 11.55 45.14
CA LEU A 223 -6.85 12.50 44.04
C LEU A 223 -6.05 12.00 42.84
N ASN A 224 -6.78 11.62 41.80
CA ASN A 224 -6.19 11.19 40.56
C ASN A 224 -5.53 12.41 39.91
N MET A 225 -4.21 12.36 39.72
CA MET A 225 -3.42 13.44 39.11
C MET A 225 -3.32 13.28 37.58
N SER A 226 -3.94 12.24 37.01
CA SER A 226 -3.91 11.98 35.56
C SER A 226 -4.55 13.09 34.73
N PHE A 227 -5.30 14.00 35.35
CA PHE A 227 -5.82 15.18 34.65
C PHE A 227 -4.71 16.13 34.18
N LEU A 228 -3.49 15.97 34.70
CA LEU A 228 -2.31 16.72 34.27
C LEU A 228 -1.54 16.07 33.11
N ASP A 229 -1.81 14.81 32.78
CA ASP A 229 -1.10 14.09 31.72
C ASP A 229 -1.10 14.86 30.37
N PRO A 230 -2.19 15.56 29.98
CA PRO A 230 -2.17 16.40 28.78
C PRO A 230 -1.10 17.50 28.77
N LEU A 231 -0.59 17.93 29.94
CA LEU A 231 0.47 18.93 30.03
C LEU A 231 1.85 18.35 29.67
N ASP A 232 2.09 17.06 29.96
CA ASP A 232 3.35 16.41 29.55
C ASP A 232 3.41 16.28 28.03
N GLU A 233 2.30 15.82 27.44
CA GLU A 233 2.15 15.70 26.00
C GLU A 233 2.27 17.07 25.30
N GLU A 234 1.72 18.14 25.89
CA GLU A 234 1.94 19.52 25.42
C GLU A 234 3.42 19.87 25.41
N MET A 235 4.11 19.63 26.52
CA MET A 235 5.52 19.99 26.65
C MET A 235 6.36 19.24 25.62
N GLU A 236 6.11 17.95 25.43
CA GLU A 236 6.78 17.16 24.39
C GLU A 236 6.55 17.75 23.00
N LEU A 237 5.30 18.11 22.68
CA LEU A 237 4.92 18.74 21.41
C LEU A 237 5.64 20.08 21.22
N ARG A 238 5.64 20.94 22.25
CA ARG A 238 6.30 22.25 22.22
C ARG A 238 7.82 22.09 22.07
N GLN A 239 8.43 21.17 22.80
CA GLN A 239 9.87 20.92 22.72
C GLN A 239 10.25 20.36 21.35
N LYS A 240 9.45 19.45 20.80
CA LYS A 240 9.64 18.95 19.43
C LYS A 240 9.62 20.10 18.42
N TYR A 241 8.58 20.95 18.48
CA TYR A 241 8.49 22.13 17.63
C TYR A 241 9.71 23.05 17.80
N ILE A 242 10.13 23.37 19.02
CA ILE A 242 11.28 24.26 19.26
C ILE A 242 12.57 23.65 18.71
N THR A 243 12.87 22.39 19.06
CA THR A 243 14.09 21.69 18.62
C THR A 243 14.16 21.67 17.09
N GLU A 244 13.08 21.31 16.42
CA GLU A 244 13.04 21.23 14.95
C GLU A 244 13.01 22.63 14.29
N SER A 245 12.51 23.65 15.00
CA SER A 245 12.51 25.06 14.56
C SER A 245 13.85 25.79 14.75
N THR A 246 14.78 25.27 15.57
CA THR A 246 16.09 25.92 15.80
C THR A 246 16.98 26.00 14.55
N SER A 247 16.62 25.28 13.48
CA SER A 247 17.22 25.43 12.14
C SER A 247 16.96 26.82 11.51
N GLY A 248 16.03 27.61 12.06
CA GLY A 248 15.63 28.92 11.52
C GLY A 248 14.81 28.83 10.24
N VAL A 249 14.48 27.61 9.80
CA VAL A 249 13.70 27.35 8.60
C VAL A 249 12.24 27.70 8.88
N ARG A 250 11.63 28.42 7.94
CA ARG A 250 10.21 28.77 7.91
C ARG A 250 9.65 28.42 6.55
N ILE A 251 8.36 28.14 6.48
CA ILE A 251 7.64 28.02 5.23
C ILE A 251 7.75 29.34 4.50
N LYS A 252 8.33 29.26 3.31
CA LYS A 252 8.50 30.35 2.35
C LYS A 252 7.90 29.87 1.05
N LEU A 253 6.64 30.22 0.80
CA LEU A 253 5.91 29.64 -0.35
C LEU A 253 6.56 30.02 -1.69
N ASP A 254 7.23 31.16 -1.79
CA ASP A 254 7.98 31.57 -2.98
C ASP A 254 9.05 30.55 -3.43
N LEU A 255 9.59 29.75 -2.51
CA LEU A 255 10.58 28.70 -2.85
C LEU A 255 9.95 27.45 -3.48
N ILE A 256 8.70 27.10 -3.12
CA ILE A 256 8.08 25.82 -3.52
C ILE A 256 6.83 25.97 -4.38
N ARG A 257 6.19 27.14 -4.39
CA ARG A 257 4.90 27.39 -5.05
C ARG A 257 4.96 27.07 -6.53
N ASN A 258 6.03 27.47 -7.22
CA ASN A 258 6.21 27.18 -8.63
C ASN A 258 6.30 25.66 -8.91
N ASN A 259 7.00 24.89 -8.07
CA ASN A 259 7.06 23.43 -8.21
C ASN A 259 5.66 22.80 -8.04
N VAL A 260 4.93 23.22 -7.00
CA VAL A 260 3.59 22.69 -6.71
C VAL A 260 2.58 23.08 -7.81
N GLU A 261 2.60 24.33 -8.27
CA GLU A 261 1.70 24.78 -9.33
C GLU A 261 1.97 24.05 -10.66
N GLN A 262 3.24 23.85 -11.02
CA GLN A 262 3.60 23.05 -12.19
C GLN A 262 3.06 21.63 -12.06
N PHE A 263 3.33 20.96 -10.94
CA PHE A 263 2.81 19.63 -10.66
C PHE A 263 1.29 19.53 -10.78
N LEU A 264 0.55 20.47 -10.19
CA LEU A 264 -0.91 20.46 -10.22
C LEU A 264 -1.46 20.72 -11.63
N ASN A 265 -0.81 21.60 -12.40
CA ASN A 265 -1.17 21.81 -13.81
C ASN A 265 -0.90 20.57 -14.66
N SER A 266 0.25 19.90 -14.46
CA SER A 266 0.57 18.64 -15.13
C SER A 266 -0.40 17.53 -14.75
N SER A 267 -0.84 17.47 -13.50
CA SER A 267 -1.81 16.48 -12.99
C SER A 267 -3.12 16.49 -13.79
N ILE A 268 -3.61 17.67 -14.19
CA ILE A 268 -4.80 17.82 -15.04
C ILE A 268 -4.56 17.22 -16.43
N ILE A 269 -3.36 17.39 -17.00
CA ILE A 269 -3.00 16.82 -18.30
C ILE A 269 -2.97 15.29 -18.20
N PHE A 270 -2.39 14.75 -17.12
CA PHE A 270 -2.33 13.30 -16.90
C PHE A 270 -3.72 12.69 -16.72
N GLN A 271 -4.60 13.34 -15.93
CA GLN A 271 -5.99 12.90 -15.77
C GLN A 271 -6.74 12.84 -17.11
N ASN A 272 -6.60 13.88 -17.95
CA ASN A 272 -7.22 13.92 -19.28
C ASN A 272 -6.65 12.87 -20.25
N SER A 273 -5.53 12.24 -19.91
CA SER A 273 -4.85 11.25 -20.73
C SER A 273 -5.07 9.81 -20.23
N GLN A 274 -5.79 9.63 -19.12
CA GLN A 274 -6.11 8.32 -18.57
C GLN A 274 -6.87 7.46 -19.59
N GLY A 275 -6.50 6.18 -19.68
CA GLY A 275 -7.09 5.22 -20.60
C GLY A 275 -6.63 5.34 -22.06
N LEU A 276 -6.02 6.46 -22.47
CA LEU A 276 -5.54 6.64 -23.85
C LEU A 276 -4.37 5.71 -24.20
N VAL A 277 -3.60 5.26 -23.22
CA VAL A 277 -2.41 4.40 -23.45
C VAL A 277 -2.77 2.93 -23.67
N SER A 278 -3.95 2.49 -23.24
CA SER A 278 -4.35 1.08 -23.28
C SER A 278 -4.25 0.44 -24.67
N PRO A 279 -4.69 1.09 -25.78
CA PRO A 279 -4.48 0.56 -27.12
C PRO A 279 -3.00 0.34 -27.48
N VAL A 280 -2.11 1.22 -27.02
CA VAL A 280 -0.66 1.13 -27.26
C VAL A 280 -0.07 -0.08 -26.52
N GLN A 281 -0.40 -0.27 -25.24
CA GLN A 281 0.04 -1.42 -24.45
C GLN A 281 -0.45 -2.75 -25.05
N ARG A 282 -1.70 -2.80 -25.51
CA ARG A 282 -2.26 -3.97 -26.21
C ARG A 282 -1.51 -4.27 -27.51
N LEU A 283 -1.14 -3.23 -28.27
CA LEU A 283 -0.39 -3.38 -29.53
C LEU A 283 1.01 -3.94 -29.27
N ILE A 284 1.73 -3.37 -28.30
CA ILE A 284 3.07 -3.84 -27.89
C ILE A 284 2.99 -5.30 -27.45
N SER A 285 2.03 -5.63 -26.58
CA SER A 285 1.81 -6.99 -26.08
C SER A 285 1.52 -8.00 -27.21
N ALA A 286 0.69 -7.62 -28.18
CA ALA A 286 0.36 -8.47 -29.32
C ALA A 286 1.57 -8.75 -30.21
N ARG A 287 2.47 -7.77 -30.34
CA ARG A 287 3.70 -7.89 -31.14
C ARG A 287 4.81 -8.66 -30.43
N GLN A 288 4.91 -8.58 -29.11
CA GLN A 288 5.89 -9.37 -28.35
C GLN A 288 5.57 -10.87 -28.36
N ASN A 289 4.30 -11.26 -28.46
CA ASN A 289 3.88 -12.67 -28.41
C ASN A 289 3.78 -13.31 -29.81
N ALA A 290 4.93 -13.69 -30.38
CA ALA A 290 5.01 -14.33 -31.69
C ALA A 290 4.22 -15.65 -31.80
N GLN A 291 3.94 -16.34 -30.69
CA GLN A 291 3.14 -17.57 -30.70
C GLN A 291 1.67 -17.32 -31.08
N ASN A 292 1.20 -16.07 -30.97
CA ASN A 292 -0.16 -15.67 -31.30
C ASN A 292 -0.31 -15.17 -32.74
N TRP A 293 0.77 -15.15 -33.54
CA TRP A 293 0.74 -14.74 -34.95
C TRP A 293 0.15 -15.85 -35.83
N LYS A 294 -1.12 -16.21 -35.58
CA LYS A 294 -1.88 -17.12 -36.46
C LYS A 294 -2.39 -16.33 -37.66
N ASN A 295 -1.65 -16.39 -38.77
CA ASN A 295 -2.04 -15.73 -40.01
C ASN A 295 -2.63 -16.74 -41.01
N ILE A 296 -3.97 -16.74 -41.10
CA ILE A 296 -4.71 -17.58 -42.07
C ILE A 296 -4.52 -17.10 -43.52
N TYR A 297 -4.07 -15.86 -43.72
CA TYR A 297 -3.85 -15.23 -45.01
C TYR A 297 -2.40 -15.38 -45.52
N SER A 298 -1.48 -15.93 -44.73
CA SER A 298 -0.07 -16.13 -45.10
C SER A 298 0.32 -17.60 -45.31
N ILE A 299 -0.64 -18.52 -45.43
CA ILE A 299 -0.36 -19.97 -45.49
C ILE A 299 0.56 -20.38 -46.66
N GLY A 300 0.59 -19.63 -47.76
CA GLY A 300 1.64 -19.77 -48.78
C GLY A 300 2.40 -18.49 -49.08
N LEU A 301 2.58 -17.67 -48.05
CA LEU A 301 3.58 -16.63 -47.93
C LEU A 301 4.50 -17.00 -46.74
N PRO A 302 5.32 -18.06 -46.87
CA PRO A 302 6.12 -18.61 -45.77
C PRO A 302 7.11 -17.61 -45.15
N ASN A 303 7.54 -16.58 -45.88
CA ASN A 303 8.39 -15.50 -45.38
C ASN A 303 7.60 -14.22 -45.04
N GLY A 304 6.28 -14.33 -44.90
CA GLY A 304 5.40 -13.23 -44.50
C GLY A 304 5.42 -12.07 -45.50
N LEU A 305 5.66 -10.85 -45.01
CA LEU A 305 5.59 -9.63 -45.81
C LEU A 305 6.62 -9.57 -46.96
N THR A 306 7.78 -10.21 -46.78
CA THR A 306 8.83 -10.26 -47.82
C THR A 306 8.36 -10.99 -49.08
N ASP A 307 7.42 -11.92 -48.95
CA ASP A 307 6.92 -12.67 -50.10
C ASP A 307 6.05 -11.83 -51.03
N PHE A 308 5.40 -10.75 -50.56
CA PHE A 308 4.69 -9.81 -51.44
C PHE A 308 5.65 -9.13 -52.42
N GLN A 309 6.85 -8.76 -51.97
CA GLN A 309 7.86 -8.15 -52.84
C GLN A 309 8.34 -9.14 -53.90
N ASN A 310 8.45 -10.40 -53.52
CA ASN A 310 8.91 -11.46 -54.41
C ASN A 310 7.85 -11.91 -55.45
N ILE A 311 6.57 -11.54 -55.30
CA ILE A 311 5.54 -11.80 -56.33
C ILE A 311 5.93 -11.14 -57.66
N SER A 312 6.50 -9.93 -57.63
CA SER A 312 6.93 -9.24 -58.85
C SER A 312 8.05 -10.01 -59.57
N SER A 313 9.09 -10.45 -58.84
CA SER A 313 10.14 -11.28 -59.42
C SER A 313 9.62 -12.62 -59.93
N ASP A 314 8.69 -13.23 -59.19
CA ASP A 314 8.07 -14.50 -59.57
C ASP A 314 7.30 -14.34 -60.88
N THR A 315 6.50 -13.28 -61.06
CA THR A 315 5.78 -13.02 -62.32
C THR A 315 6.70 -12.80 -63.50
N ASN A 316 7.93 -12.32 -63.29
CA ASN A 316 8.91 -12.10 -64.34
C ASN A 316 9.69 -13.37 -64.71
N ASP A 317 9.79 -14.34 -63.80
CA ASP A 317 10.46 -15.63 -64.04
C ASP A 317 9.49 -16.77 -64.42
N MET A 318 8.40 -16.48 -65.15
CA MET A 318 7.46 -17.51 -65.61
C MET A 318 8.12 -18.60 -66.48
N LYS A 319 9.28 -18.30 -67.09
CA LYS A 319 10.02 -19.23 -67.95
C LYS A 319 10.51 -20.47 -67.18
N SER A 320 10.73 -20.36 -65.87
CA SER A 320 11.12 -21.48 -65.01
C SER A 320 9.94 -22.42 -64.66
N LEU A 321 8.70 -21.95 -64.83
CA LEU A 321 7.47 -22.68 -64.49
C LEU A 321 6.67 -23.19 -65.70
N ILE A 322 6.53 -22.41 -66.78
CA ILE A 322 5.65 -22.71 -67.92
C ILE A 322 6.37 -22.66 -69.28
N SER A 323 5.70 -23.05 -70.36
CA SER A 323 6.30 -23.13 -71.70
C SER A 323 6.87 -21.78 -72.17
N LYS A 324 7.89 -21.81 -73.05
CA LYS A 324 8.50 -20.56 -73.57
C LYS A 324 7.51 -19.73 -74.42
N THR A 325 6.50 -20.37 -75.02
CA THR A 325 5.50 -19.73 -75.88
C THR A 325 4.43 -18.99 -75.09
N ASP A 326 4.07 -19.47 -73.89
CA ASP A 326 3.02 -18.86 -73.07
C ASP A 326 3.59 -17.92 -71.99
N SER A 327 4.88 -18.06 -71.65
CA SER A 327 5.50 -17.37 -70.52
C SER A 327 5.51 -15.84 -70.65
N ASP A 328 5.78 -15.28 -71.83
CA ASP A 328 5.84 -13.83 -72.01
C ASP A 328 4.45 -13.18 -71.86
N TRP A 329 3.38 -13.82 -72.35
CA TRP A 329 2.02 -13.31 -72.22
C TRP A 329 1.51 -13.43 -70.77
N VAL A 330 1.68 -14.61 -70.15
CA VAL A 330 1.30 -14.86 -68.75
C VAL A 330 2.06 -13.95 -67.81
N SER A 331 3.38 -13.81 -67.97
CA SER A 331 4.22 -12.92 -67.18
C SER A 331 3.70 -11.49 -67.22
N LYS A 332 3.47 -10.95 -68.42
CA LYS A 332 2.96 -9.59 -68.61
C LYS A 332 1.59 -9.35 -67.96
N HIS A 333 0.67 -10.30 -68.05
CA HIS A 333 -0.70 -10.12 -67.58
C HIS A 333 -0.80 -10.37 -66.07
N LEU A 334 -0.10 -11.37 -65.56
CA LEU A 334 -0.05 -11.67 -64.12
C LEU A 334 0.69 -10.57 -63.35
N SER A 335 1.82 -10.07 -63.88
CA SER A 335 2.57 -8.96 -63.28
C SER A 335 1.70 -7.70 -63.16
N ARG A 336 1.00 -7.31 -64.23
CA ARG A 336 0.08 -6.15 -64.21
C ARG A 336 -1.02 -6.30 -63.19
N SER A 337 -1.55 -7.51 -63.05
CA SER A 337 -2.72 -7.74 -62.23
C SER A 337 -2.40 -8.01 -60.76
N LEU A 338 -1.19 -8.45 -60.45
CA LEU A 338 -0.70 -8.59 -59.08
C LEU A 338 0.07 -7.36 -58.60
N ASN A 339 0.28 -6.35 -59.46
CA ASN A 339 0.91 -5.12 -59.02
C ASN A 339 0.17 -4.43 -57.85
N PRO A 340 -1.18 -4.40 -57.79
CA PRO A 340 -1.90 -3.84 -56.64
C PRO A 340 -1.59 -4.58 -55.34
N ILE A 341 -1.66 -5.92 -55.30
CA ILE A 341 -1.28 -6.67 -54.09
C ILE A 341 0.20 -6.51 -53.71
N VAL A 342 1.09 -6.34 -54.70
CA VAL A 342 2.51 -6.03 -54.44
C VAL A 342 2.65 -4.66 -53.75
N ASP A 343 1.94 -3.64 -54.23
CA ASP A 343 1.97 -2.29 -53.66
C ASP A 343 1.29 -2.25 -52.28
N PHE A 344 0.19 -2.99 -52.10
CA PHE A 344 -0.45 -3.21 -50.80
C PHE A 344 0.53 -3.83 -49.79
N GLY A 345 1.25 -4.88 -50.19
CA GLY A 345 2.26 -5.53 -49.35
C GLY A 345 3.43 -4.61 -48.99
N LYS A 346 3.89 -3.77 -49.92
CA LYS A 346 4.92 -2.75 -49.64
C LYS A 346 4.45 -1.75 -48.59
N ASN A 347 3.23 -1.25 -48.72
CA ASN A 347 2.67 -0.28 -47.78
C ASN A 347 2.49 -0.88 -46.37
N ILE A 348 2.06 -2.14 -46.27
CA ILE A 348 2.03 -2.85 -44.97
C ILE A 348 3.45 -3.05 -44.42
N SER A 349 4.44 -3.36 -45.26
CA SER A 349 5.84 -3.51 -44.84
C SER A 349 6.38 -2.23 -44.20
N LEU A 350 6.10 -1.05 -44.78
CA LEU A 350 6.53 0.23 -44.22
C LEU A 350 6.04 0.44 -42.79
N ILE A 351 4.75 0.14 -42.53
CA ILE A 351 4.17 0.22 -41.19
C ILE A 351 4.77 -0.84 -40.28
N HIS A 352 4.87 -2.09 -40.74
CA HIS A 352 5.44 -3.19 -39.98
C HIS A 352 6.86 -2.88 -39.49
N ASP A 353 7.69 -2.34 -40.38
CA ASP A 353 9.08 -1.98 -40.11
C ASP A 353 9.16 -0.80 -39.15
N SER A 354 8.30 0.22 -39.32
CA SER A 354 8.20 1.34 -38.37
C SER A 354 7.84 0.86 -36.96
N TRP A 355 7.02 -0.19 -36.85
CA TRP A 355 6.58 -0.77 -35.58
C TRP A 355 7.55 -1.80 -35.01
N ALA A 356 8.69 -2.05 -35.63
CA ALA A 356 9.69 -2.99 -35.11
C ALA A 356 10.22 -2.55 -33.73
N TYR A 357 10.34 -1.24 -33.52
CA TYR A 357 10.83 -0.65 -32.26
C TYR A 357 9.81 -0.68 -31.11
N LEU A 358 8.52 -0.89 -31.39
CA LEU A 358 7.49 -0.97 -30.34
C LEU A 358 7.73 -2.12 -29.36
N SER A 359 8.40 -3.18 -29.79
CA SER A 359 8.62 -4.39 -28.99
C SER A 359 9.77 -4.29 -27.99
N SER A 360 10.57 -3.22 -28.03
CA SER A 360 11.74 -3.00 -27.16
C SER A 360 11.50 -2.04 -25.99
N VAL A 361 10.26 -1.62 -25.76
CA VAL A 361 9.92 -0.59 -24.77
C VAL A 361 9.46 -1.25 -23.47
N ASP A 362 10.39 -1.49 -22.57
CA ASP A 362 10.09 -2.12 -21.28
C ASP A 362 9.51 -1.12 -20.25
N ASP A 363 9.75 0.19 -20.44
CA ASP A 363 9.44 1.24 -19.45
C ASP A 363 8.07 1.90 -19.60
N LEU A 364 7.28 1.54 -20.64
CA LEU A 364 5.97 2.17 -20.89
C LEU A 364 5.05 2.05 -19.69
N ASP A 365 4.95 0.87 -19.09
CA ASP A 365 4.06 0.62 -17.94
C ASP A 365 4.47 1.46 -16.72
N SER A 366 5.78 1.58 -16.47
CA SER A 366 6.31 2.41 -15.39
C SER A 366 5.98 3.90 -15.59
N VAL A 367 6.12 4.40 -16.82
CA VAL A 367 5.81 5.80 -17.17
C VAL A 367 4.31 6.08 -17.08
N VAL A 368 3.47 5.13 -17.51
CA VAL A 368 2.01 5.20 -17.37
C VAL A 368 1.64 5.24 -15.90
N GLN A 369 2.15 4.31 -15.10
CA GLN A 369 1.86 4.24 -13.66
C GLN A 369 2.26 5.54 -12.96
N ALA A 370 3.43 6.09 -13.26
CA ALA A 370 3.85 7.39 -12.75
C ALA A 370 2.84 8.49 -13.12
N SER A 371 2.40 8.57 -14.38
CA SER A 371 1.38 9.57 -14.77
C SER A 371 0.03 9.37 -14.06
N GLU A 372 -0.38 8.13 -13.80
CA GLU A 372 -1.64 7.81 -13.12
C GLU A 372 -1.63 8.18 -11.63
N GLU A 373 -0.51 7.98 -10.95
CA GLU A 373 -0.31 8.41 -9.56
C GLU A 373 -0.41 9.94 -9.45
N LEU A 374 0.24 10.67 -10.36
CA LEU A 374 0.20 12.13 -10.40
C LEU A 374 -1.19 12.67 -10.77
N ALA A 375 -1.95 11.97 -11.62
CA ALA A 375 -3.29 12.39 -12.02
C ALA A 375 -4.29 12.51 -10.85
N LYS A 376 -4.03 11.86 -9.71
CA LYS A 376 -4.89 11.88 -8.52
C LYS A 376 -5.13 13.29 -7.95
N TYR A 377 -4.20 14.21 -8.19
CA TYR A 377 -4.24 15.58 -7.65
C TYR A 377 -4.95 16.60 -8.55
N ALA A 378 -5.42 16.19 -9.74
CA ALA A 378 -5.97 17.10 -10.74
C ALA A 378 -7.14 17.97 -10.26
N ASN A 379 -7.98 17.43 -9.36
CA ASN A 379 -9.14 18.12 -8.83
C ASN A 379 -8.88 18.82 -7.48
N GLU A 380 -7.66 18.75 -6.97
CA GLU A 380 -7.30 19.19 -5.61
C GLU A 380 -6.47 20.49 -5.61
N LYS A 381 -6.33 21.12 -6.78
CA LYS A 381 -5.46 22.28 -6.97
C LYS A 381 -5.77 23.42 -6.00
N ASP A 382 -7.02 23.87 -5.96
CA ASP A 382 -7.41 25.00 -5.11
C ASP A 382 -7.29 24.64 -3.63
N THR A 383 -7.69 23.42 -3.25
CA THR A 383 -7.57 22.89 -1.88
C THR A 383 -6.11 22.91 -1.42
N ILE A 384 -5.19 22.38 -2.24
CA ILE A 384 -3.77 22.28 -1.91
C ILE A 384 -3.14 23.67 -1.78
N LEU A 385 -3.43 24.58 -2.71
CA LEU A 385 -2.89 25.94 -2.65
C LEU A 385 -3.40 26.71 -1.41
N GLN A 386 -4.68 26.59 -1.07
CA GLN A 386 -5.24 27.18 0.15
C GLN A 386 -4.62 26.59 1.41
N LEU A 387 -4.46 25.27 1.46
CA LEU A 387 -3.80 24.60 2.58
C LEU A 387 -2.34 25.04 2.72
N MET A 388 -1.61 25.25 1.61
CA MET A 388 -0.23 25.76 1.65
C MET A 388 -0.17 27.14 2.31
N GLU A 389 -1.10 28.02 1.97
CA GLU A 389 -1.22 29.35 2.58
C GLU A 389 -1.60 29.27 4.07
N ALA A 390 -2.50 28.35 4.43
CA ALA A 390 -2.86 28.09 5.82
C ALA A 390 -1.64 27.63 6.65
N PHE A 391 -0.82 26.71 6.12
CA PHE A 391 0.40 26.26 6.76
C PHE A 391 1.41 27.39 6.93
N GLU A 392 1.67 28.18 5.89
CA GLU A 392 2.57 29.34 5.97
C GLU A 392 2.09 30.36 7.01
N GLU A 393 0.79 30.64 7.06
CA GLU A 393 0.22 31.56 8.03
C GLU A 393 0.42 31.05 9.47
N CYS A 394 0.21 29.76 9.72
CA CYS A 394 0.46 29.16 11.03
C CYS A 394 1.95 29.18 11.41
N ASP A 395 2.85 28.99 10.44
CA ASP A 395 4.30 28.94 10.68
C ASP A 395 4.92 30.32 10.98
N LYS A 396 4.18 31.40 10.75
CA LYS A 396 4.56 32.75 11.22
C LYS A 396 4.62 32.86 12.73
N PHE A 397 4.14 31.84 13.47
CA PHE A 397 4.28 31.78 14.91
C PHE A 397 5.75 31.87 15.34
N SER A 398 5.99 32.81 16.24
CA SER A 398 7.20 32.96 17.03
C SER A 398 6.81 33.08 18.48
N GLU A 399 7.47 32.33 19.37
CA GLU A 399 7.28 32.48 20.81
C GLU A 399 7.56 33.94 21.21
N ASN A 400 6.68 34.50 22.05
CA ASN A 400 6.87 35.85 22.56
C ASN A 400 8.12 35.91 23.46
N GLU A 401 9.15 36.65 23.03
CA GLU A 401 10.41 36.79 23.78
C GLU A 401 10.22 37.36 25.20
N THR A 402 9.16 38.16 25.40
CA THR A 402 8.85 38.79 26.70
C THR A 402 7.96 37.94 27.60
N SER A 403 7.42 36.82 27.10
CA SER A 403 6.46 35.97 27.82
C SER A 403 6.63 34.50 27.45
N LYS A 404 7.82 33.95 27.71
CA LYS A 404 8.13 32.55 27.41
C LYS A 404 7.25 31.57 28.18
N ALA A 405 6.93 30.44 27.56
CA ALA A 405 6.24 29.35 28.21
C ALA A 405 7.07 28.84 29.40
N GLN A 406 6.43 28.61 30.54
CA GLN A 406 7.12 28.07 31.71
C GLN A 406 7.54 26.61 31.48
N SER A 407 8.59 26.19 32.20
CA SER A 407 8.96 24.76 32.27
C SER A 407 7.91 23.96 33.04
N ILE A 408 7.70 22.70 32.65
CA ILE A 408 6.83 21.76 33.38
C ILE A 408 7.45 21.31 34.72
N GLU A 409 8.71 21.66 35.00
CA GLU A 409 9.42 21.28 36.24
C GLU A 409 8.59 21.58 37.50
N LYS A 410 7.94 22.74 37.56
CA LYS A 410 7.06 23.09 38.69
C LYS A 410 5.90 22.11 38.86
N ILE A 411 5.34 21.59 37.77
CA ILE A 411 4.27 20.57 37.79
C ILE A 411 4.83 19.21 38.20
N ASN A 412 6.07 18.88 37.83
CA ASN A 412 6.74 17.67 38.29
C ASN A 412 7.10 17.70 39.79
N ASP A 413 7.54 18.85 40.29
CA ASP A 413 7.72 19.10 41.72
C ASP A 413 6.39 18.93 42.48
N TRP A 414 5.30 19.39 41.87
CA TRP A 414 3.95 19.25 42.38
C TRP A 414 3.49 17.79 42.46
N ARG A 415 3.71 17.00 41.40
CA ARG A 415 3.46 15.55 41.41
C ARG A 415 4.25 14.82 42.48
N SER A 416 5.51 15.20 42.65
CA SER A 416 6.38 14.65 43.69
C SER A 416 5.85 14.95 45.08
N ALA A 417 5.41 16.19 45.33
CA ALA A 417 4.79 16.59 46.60
C ALA A 417 3.47 15.83 46.88
N ALA A 418 2.64 15.58 45.87
CA ALA A 418 1.41 14.80 46.01
C ALA A 418 1.70 13.33 46.39
N SER A 419 2.71 12.73 45.75
CA SER A 419 3.16 11.36 46.05
C SER A 419 3.73 11.25 47.47
N GLU A 420 4.54 12.23 47.88
CA GLU A 420 5.07 12.32 49.25
C GLU A 420 3.95 12.45 50.29
N LEU A 421 2.95 13.31 50.02
CA LEU A 421 1.77 13.46 50.86
C LEU A 421 1.01 12.13 50.97
N TYR A 422 0.77 11.44 49.85
CA TYR A 422 0.09 10.13 49.85
C TYR A 422 0.82 9.11 50.71
N LYS A 423 2.13 9.00 50.52
CA LYS A 423 2.97 8.05 51.25
C LYS A 423 2.89 8.31 52.76
N VAL A 424 3.12 9.55 53.20
CA VAL A 424 3.09 9.92 54.61
C VAL A 424 1.71 9.67 55.22
N LEU A 425 0.64 10.00 54.50
CA LEU A 425 -0.73 9.77 54.96
C LEU A 425 -1.04 8.28 55.10
N SER A 426 -0.56 7.44 54.18
CA SER A 426 -0.77 5.98 54.23
C SER A 426 -0.06 5.30 55.40
N GLU A 427 1.07 5.88 55.84
CA GLU A 427 1.91 5.38 56.93
C GLU A 427 1.47 5.91 58.31
N PHE A 428 0.47 6.80 58.39
CA PHE A 428 -0.01 7.31 59.67
C PHE A 428 -0.53 6.19 60.58
N LYS A 429 0.16 5.98 61.70
CA LYS A 429 -0.26 5.09 62.78
C LYS A 429 -1.60 5.52 63.35
N SER A 430 -2.37 4.52 63.79
CA SER A 430 -3.62 4.72 64.52
C SER A 430 -3.35 5.01 65.99
N PHE A 431 -4.07 5.97 66.54
CA PHE A 431 -4.07 6.30 67.98
C PHE A 431 -5.28 5.70 68.72
N ASP A 432 -5.84 4.57 68.22
CA ASP A 432 -7.04 3.95 68.80
C ASP A 432 -6.88 3.53 70.28
N TYR A 433 -5.66 3.38 70.79
CA TYR A 433 -5.42 3.15 72.22
C TYR A 433 -5.85 4.34 73.09
N LEU A 434 -5.82 5.58 72.57
CA LEU A 434 -6.34 6.76 73.24
C LEU A 434 -7.86 6.72 73.38
N LYS A 435 -8.58 6.16 72.40
CA LYS A 435 -10.05 5.97 72.47
C LYS A 435 -10.45 4.97 73.56
N LYS A 436 -9.53 4.10 73.97
CA LYS A 436 -9.74 3.11 75.06
C LYS A 436 -9.48 3.69 76.45
N MET A 437 -9.11 4.98 76.54
CA MET A 437 -8.95 5.62 77.83
C MET A 437 -10.27 5.63 78.62
N PRO A 438 -10.23 5.26 79.90
CA PRO A 438 -11.42 5.32 80.73
C PRO A 438 -11.86 6.76 81.02
N SER A 439 -13.17 7.03 80.95
CA SER A 439 -13.67 8.36 81.28
C SER A 439 -13.55 8.67 82.77
N SER A 440 -13.07 9.88 83.10
CA SER A 440 -12.97 10.36 84.48
C SER A 440 -14.30 10.32 85.22
N SER A 441 -15.39 10.63 84.52
CA SER A 441 -16.79 10.56 85.00
C SER A 441 -17.28 9.15 85.35
N LYS A 442 -16.50 8.10 85.07
CA LYS A 442 -16.82 6.73 85.50
C LYS A 442 -16.02 6.33 86.74
N TYR A 443 -14.78 6.80 86.85
CA TYR A 443 -13.83 6.29 87.83
C TYR A 443 -13.61 7.23 89.02
N PHE A 444 -13.81 8.53 88.85
CA PHE A 444 -13.54 9.55 89.85
C PHE A 444 -14.80 10.32 90.29
N ASN A 445 -15.99 9.75 90.12
CA ASN A 445 -17.23 10.40 90.57
C ASN A 445 -17.19 10.80 92.04
N ASN A 446 -17.63 12.02 92.31
CA ASN A 446 -17.72 12.61 93.64
C ASN A 446 -16.38 12.76 94.39
N TYR A 447 -15.23 12.73 93.70
CA TYR A 447 -13.92 12.90 94.33
C TYR A 447 -13.78 14.23 95.10
N GLU A 448 -14.48 15.28 94.65
CA GLU A 448 -14.50 16.60 95.28
C GLU A 448 -15.07 16.56 96.71
N THR A 449 -15.93 15.57 97.00
CA THR A 449 -16.57 15.39 98.32
C THR A 449 -15.71 14.61 99.32
N TRP A 450 -14.54 14.11 98.91
CA TRP A 450 -13.66 13.32 99.78
C TRP A 450 -12.95 14.24 100.78
N ASN A 451 -13.39 14.23 102.04
CA ASN A 451 -12.87 15.13 103.09
C ASN A 451 -11.83 14.47 104.03
N VAL A 452 -11.69 13.14 104.00
CA VAL A 452 -10.77 12.40 104.88
C VAL A 452 -10.05 11.29 104.11
N LEU A 453 -8.73 11.28 104.17
CA LEU A 453 -7.90 10.20 103.60
C LEU A 453 -7.76 9.05 104.61
N THR A 454 -8.20 7.87 104.21
CA THR A 454 -8.07 6.60 104.95
C THR A 454 -7.31 5.57 104.12
N ASN A 455 -6.71 4.56 104.75
CA ASN A 455 -6.06 3.45 104.02
C ASN A 455 -7.03 2.78 103.04
N LYS A 456 -8.30 2.61 103.46
CA LYS A 456 -9.35 2.01 102.62
C LYS A 456 -9.66 2.86 101.39
N SER A 457 -9.75 4.18 101.53
CA SER A 457 -10.03 5.08 100.40
C SER A 457 -8.82 5.19 99.45
N LEU A 458 -7.59 5.19 99.97
CA LEU A 458 -6.37 5.23 99.17
C LEU A 458 -6.20 3.93 98.36
N LEU A 459 -6.33 2.76 99.00
CA LEU A 459 -6.27 1.46 98.31
C LEU A 459 -7.37 1.33 97.23
N LYS A 460 -8.57 1.83 97.50
CA LYS A 460 -9.67 1.86 96.51
C LYS A 460 -9.39 2.79 95.33
N LEU A 461 -8.60 3.85 95.53
CA LEU A 461 -8.15 4.76 94.47
C LEU A 461 -7.02 4.13 93.64
N GLN A 462 -6.02 3.56 94.31
CA GLN A 462 -4.85 2.92 93.68
C GLN A 462 -5.24 1.69 92.86
N SER A 463 -6.20 0.90 93.34
CA SER A 463 -6.73 -0.28 92.62
C SER A 463 -7.58 0.05 91.39
N LYS A 464 -7.80 1.33 91.03
CA LYS A 464 -8.60 1.66 89.85
C LYS A 464 -7.82 1.35 88.57
N PRO A 465 -8.42 0.58 87.63
CA PRO A 465 -7.78 0.27 86.36
C PRO A 465 -7.58 1.51 85.46
N ALA A 466 -8.14 2.67 85.84
CA ALA A 466 -7.99 3.92 85.10
C ALA A 466 -6.54 4.45 85.09
N TRP A 467 -5.79 4.24 86.18
CA TRP A 467 -4.39 4.65 86.27
C TRP A 467 -3.51 3.84 85.33
N GLU A 468 -3.60 2.51 85.42
CA GLU A 468 -2.82 1.59 84.58
C GLU A 468 -3.10 1.79 83.09
N ARG A 469 -4.38 1.91 82.70
CA ARG A 469 -4.73 2.17 81.29
C ARG A 469 -4.24 3.53 80.80
N ALA A 470 -4.26 4.55 81.64
CA ALA A 470 -3.72 5.87 81.30
C ALA A 470 -2.19 5.80 81.14
N LYS A 471 -1.49 5.06 82.01
CA LYS A 471 -0.04 4.84 81.91
C LYS A 471 0.33 4.14 80.59
N VAL A 472 -0.33 3.03 80.27
CA VAL A 472 -0.12 2.31 78.99
C VAL A 472 -0.44 3.20 77.78
N ALA A 473 -1.48 4.04 77.84
CA ALA A 473 -1.81 4.97 76.76
C ALA A 473 -0.73 6.05 76.58
N LEU A 474 -0.19 6.59 77.68
CA LEU A 474 0.90 7.57 77.68
C LEU A 474 2.21 6.97 77.13
N GLU A 475 2.57 5.76 77.54
CA GLU A 475 3.77 5.06 77.04
C GLU A 475 3.72 4.85 75.52
N ASN A 476 2.56 4.39 75.01
CA ASN A 476 2.36 4.25 73.56
C ASN A 476 2.39 5.60 72.85
N LEU A 477 1.75 6.63 73.43
CA LEU A 477 1.76 7.99 72.89
C LEU A 477 3.18 8.56 72.81
N LYS A 478 4.00 8.40 73.84
CA LYS A 478 5.41 8.83 73.81
C LYS A 478 6.22 8.17 72.71
N LYS A 479 5.94 6.90 72.44
CA LYS A 479 6.60 6.15 71.38
C LYS A 479 6.18 6.63 69.99
N ASP A 480 4.90 6.87 69.77
CA ASP A 480 4.35 7.15 68.44
C ASP A 480 4.31 8.66 68.10
N PHE A 481 4.30 9.54 69.10
CA PHE A 481 4.17 10.99 68.91
C PHE A 481 5.33 11.65 68.15
N PRO A 482 6.62 11.32 68.39
CA PRO A 482 7.73 11.95 67.65
C PRO A 482 7.65 11.69 66.14
N GLU A 483 7.29 10.46 65.76
CA GLU A 483 7.09 10.08 64.37
C GLU A 483 5.87 10.80 63.78
N PHE A 484 4.76 10.84 64.51
CA PHE A 484 3.57 11.60 64.10
C PHE A 484 3.87 13.09 63.89
N LYS A 485 4.61 13.73 64.80
CA LYS A 485 5.01 15.13 64.67
C LYS A 485 5.84 15.37 63.42
N LYS A 486 6.80 14.48 63.12
CA LYS A 486 7.59 14.54 61.89
C LYS A 486 6.69 14.43 60.66
N SER A 487 5.75 13.49 60.65
CA SER A 487 4.78 13.31 59.56
C SER A 487 3.90 14.54 59.36
N VAL A 488 3.41 15.18 60.44
CA VAL A 488 2.63 16.43 60.36
C VAL A 488 3.45 17.56 59.70
N SER A 489 4.73 17.69 60.04
CA SER A 489 5.60 18.69 59.40
C SER A 489 5.77 18.44 57.90
N ILE A 490 5.91 17.17 57.48
CA ILE A 490 6.02 16.83 56.06
C ILE A 490 4.70 17.13 55.33
N VAL A 491 3.56 16.79 55.93
CA VAL A 491 2.23 17.15 55.40
C VAL A 491 2.14 18.66 55.19
N GLN A 492 2.53 19.46 56.17
CA GLN A 492 2.48 20.92 56.05
C GLN A 492 3.32 21.44 54.87
N THR A 493 4.57 20.98 54.73
CA THR A 493 5.44 21.37 53.60
C THR A 493 4.90 20.91 52.25
N ALA A 494 4.31 19.72 52.17
CA ALA A 494 3.72 19.22 50.93
C ALA A 494 2.50 20.07 50.51
N LEU A 495 1.68 20.52 51.46
CA LEU A 495 0.50 21.34 51.18
C LEU A 495 0.85 22.75 50.67
N GLU A 496 1.94 23.33 51.14
CA GLU A 496 2.44 24.61 50.60
C GLU A 496 2.83 24.49 49.12
N LYS A 497 3.38 23.33 48.73
CA LYS A 497 3.76 23.05 47.34
C LYS A 497 2.56 22.74 46.46
N LEU A 498 1.50 22.12 47.01
CA LEU A 498 0.32 21.67 46.25
C LEU A 498 -0.67 22.79 45.87
N ASN A 499 -0.18 24.01 45.70
CA ASN A 499 -0.98 25.18 45.37
C ASN A 499 -1.54 25.09 43.93
N PRO A 500 -2.87 25.08 43.71
CA PRO A 500 -3.46 25.03 42.38
C PRO A 500 -3.10 26.21 41.46
N ILE A 501 -2.70 27.35 42.05
CA ILE A 501 -2.29 28.56 41.31
C ILE A 501 -1.15 28.24 40.33
N LEU A 502 -0.26 27.29 40.65
CA LEU A 502 0.85 26.92 39.77
C LEU A 502 0.39 26.32 38.43
N ILE A 503 -0.73 25.59 38.41
CA ILE A 503 -1.31 25.05 37.16
C ILE A 503 -1.88 26.18 36.32
N GLU A 504 -2.60 27.11 36.96
CA GLU A 504 -3.16 28.28 36.29
C GLU A 504 -2.06 29.19 35.72
N GLU A 505 -0.98 29.42 36.46
CA GLU A 505 0.20 30.16 35.98
C GLU A 505 0.85 29.48 34.78
N TYR A 506 0.94 28.14 34.79
CA TYR A 506 1.48 27.38 33.66
C TYR A 506 0.60 27.53 32.41
N LEU A 507 -0.71 27.27 32.54
CA LEU A 507 -1.67 27.43 31.45
C LEU A 507 -1.68 28.87 30.92
N LYS A 508 -1.60 29.85 31.82
CA LYS A 508 -1.53 31.26 31.46
C LYS A 508 -0.24 31.58 30.70
N SER A 509 0.89 30.98 31.09
CA SER A 509 2.15 31.14 30.35
C SER A 509 2.10 30.55 28.94
N LEU A 510 1.36 29.47 28.72
CA LEU A 510 1.12 28.91 27.38
C LEU A 510 0.24 29.83 26.52
N GLU A 511 -0.74 30.48 27.14
CA GLU A 511 -1.56 31.49 26.47
C GLU A 511 -0.73 32.72 26.08
N ASP A 512 0.01 33.28 27.05
CA ASP A 512 0.76 34.54 26.89
C ASP A 512 1.97 34.38 25.95
N SER A 513 2.55 33.18 25.87
CA SER A 513 3.59 32.82 24.89
C SER A 513 3.05 32.63 23.47
N GLY A 514 1.73 32.47 23.33
CA GLY A 514 1.04 32.30 22.05
C GLY A 514 0.92 30.85 21.55
N PHE A 515 1.44 29.85 22.29
CA PHE A 515 1.39 28.44 21.87
C PHE A 515 -0.05 27.93 21.71
N LEU A 516 -0.97 28.30 22.62
CA LEU A 516 -2.38 27.89 22.52
C LEU A 516 -3.06 28.45 21.25
N ASN A 517 -2.70 29.67 20.84
CA ASN A 517 -3.20 30.28 19.61
C ASN A 517 -2.59 29.60 18.38
N PHE A 518 -1.31 29.24 18.43
CA PHE A 518 -0.64 28.48 17.38
C PHE A 518 -1.29 27.09 17.16
N TYR A 519 -1.56 26.34 18.23
CA TYR A 519 -2.24 25.04 18.13
C TYR A 519 -3.66 25.18 17.57
N SER A 520 -4.40 26.19 18.02
CA SER A 520 -5.74 26.48 17.50
C SER A 520 -5.68 26.87 16.03
N SER A 521 -4.71 27.67 15.62
CA SER A 521 -4.50 28.06 14.22
C SER A 521 -4.27 26.85 13.32
N LEU A 522 -3.38 25.92 13.73
CA LEU A 522 -3.11 24.69 12.98
C LEU A 522 -4.38 23.84 12.83
N ARG A 523 -5.18 23.68 13.89
CA ARG A 523 -6.43 22.93 13.85
C ARG A 523 -7.47 23.62 12.95
N ASP A 524 -7.69 24.90 13.15
CA ASP A 524 -8.84 25.61 12.56
C ASP A 524 -8.61 25.92 11.08
N LYS A 525 -7.37 26.20 10.67
CA LYS A 525 -7.04 26.56 9.27
C LYS A 525 -6.67 25.36 8.39
N ILE A 526 -6.00 24.34 8.95
CA ILE A 526 -5.62 23.14 8.16
C ILE A 526 -6.73 22.11 8.25
N GLY A 527 -7.29 21.89 9.43
CA GLY A 527 -8.39 20.96 9.65
C GLY A 527 -8.24 20.10 10.91
N GLY A 528 -9.39 19.60 11.38
CA GLY A 528 -9.54 18.86 12.62
C GLY A 528 -9.34 17.35 12.52
N LYS A 529 -9.17 16.81 11.31
CA LYS A 529 -9.03 15.37 11.06
C LYS A 529 -7.60 15.01 10.67
N GLU A 530 -7.24 13.75 10.84
CA GLU A 530 -5.86 13.31 10.59
C GLU A 530 -5.46 13.52 9.11
N GLU A 531 -6.40 13.30 8.19
CA GLU A 531 -6.24 13.39 6.74
C GLU A 531 -6.11 14.82 6.20
N ASP A 532 -6.59 15.85 6.91
CA ASP A 532 -6.77 17.20 6.33
C ASP A 532 -5.44 17.85 5.88
N GLY A 533 -4.33 17.59 6.58
CA GLY A 533 -3.00 18.04 6.17
C GLY A 533 -2.21 17.06 5.31
N LYS A 534 -2.72 15.83 5.15
CA LYS A 534 -1.97 14.72 4.53
C LYS A 534 -1.78 14.93 3.02
N ILE A 535 -2.77 15.51 2.35
CA ILE A 535 -2.75 15.68 0.89
C ILE A 535 -1.55 16.51 0.40
N ILE A 536 -1.14 17.55 1.14
CA ILE A 536 0.07 18.32 0.83
C ILE A 536 1.31 17.46 1.03
N LEU A 537 1.40 16.71 2.13
CA LEU A 537 2.58 15.90 2.40
C LEU A 537 2.77 14.80 1.35
N ASP A 538 1.67 14.15 0.96
CA ASP A 538 1.69 13.15 -0.10
C ASP A 538 2.16 13.80 -1.43
N LEU A 539 1.65 14.98 -1.79
CA LEU A 539 2.12 15.71 -2.99
C LEU A 539 3.61 16.08 -2.91
N LEU A 540 4.07 16.63 -1.78
CA LEU A 540 5.48 17.02 -1.61
C LEU A 540 6.41 15.80 -1.68
N LYS A 541 5.93 14.65 -1.20
CA LYS A 541 6.63 13.38 -1.34
C LYS A 541 6.70 12.94 -2.81
N GLU A 542 5.60 12.99 -3.57
CA GLU A 542 5.61 12.70 -5.02
C GLU A 542 6.60 13.62 -5.77
N LEU A 543 6.61 14.92 -5.44
CA LEU A 543 7.59 15.88 -5.97
C LEU A 543 9.04 15.49 -5.65
N SER A 544 9.29 14.98 -4.44
CA SER A 544 10.62 14.52 -4.03
C SER A 544 11.03 13.24 -4.78
N GLU A 545 10.09 12.31 -4.95
CA GLU A 545 10.32 11.07 -5.69
C GLU A 545 10.59 11.34 -7.18
N LEU A 546 9.85 12.26 -7.81
CA LEU A 546 10.11 12.70 -9.18
C LEU A 546 11.50 13.31 -9.35
N ARG A 547 11.94 14.16 -8.41
CA ARG A 547 13.30 14.74 -8.41
C ARG A 547 14.38 13.66 -8.31
N ARG A 548 14.19 12.66 -7.45
CA ARG A 548 15.15 11.55 -7.25
C ARG A 548 15.20 10.58 -8.44
N ASN A 549 14.06 10.33 -9.07
CA ASN A 549 13.91 9.36 -10.15
C ASN A 549 14.04 9.99 -11.55
N ARG A 550 14.50 11.24 -11.66
CA ARG A 550 14.64 12.01 -12.91
C ARG A 550 15.33 11.24 -14.05
N THR A 551 16.26 10.35 -13.74
CA THR A 551 17.00 9.55 -14.73
C THR A 551 16.52 8.10 -14.88
N ASN A 552 15.57 7.66 -14.04
CA ASN A 552 15.16 6.25 -13.98
C ASN A 552 14.06 5.92 -15.00
N TYR A 553 13.27 6.91 -15.38
CA TYR A 553 12.25 6.73 -16.41
C TYR A 553 12.84 7.10 -17.77
N LYS A 554 12.87 6.15 -18.70
CA LYS A 554 13.20 6.42 -20.10
C LYS A 554 12.05 7.11 -20.83
N ILE A 555 11.56 8.22 -20.29
CA ILE A 555 10.38 8.94 -20.78
C ILE A 555 10.59 9.37 -22.23
N GLN A 556 11.81 9.74 -22.61
CA GLN A 556 12.13 10.09 -24.00
C GLN A 556 11.93 8.89 -24.95
N GLU A 557 12.31 7.67 -24.56
CA GLU A 557 12.04 6.48 -25.39
C GLU A 557 10.53 6.27 -25.58
N VAL A 558 9.72 6.52 -24.54
CA VAL A 558 8.25 6.46 -24.62
C VAL A 558 7.67 7.55 -25.53
N ILE A 559 8.19 8.78 -25.45
CA ILE A 559 7.82 9.89 -26.35
C ILE A 559 8.12 9.52 -27.80
N ASP A 560 9.31 9.00 -28.07
CA ASP A 560 9.75 8.61 -29.42
C ASP A 560 8.84 7.50 -29.98
N VAL A 561 8.44 6.55 -29.14
CA VAL A 561 7.52 5.46 -29.48
C VAL A 561 6.14 5.97 -29.87
N VAL A 562 5.57 6.90 -29.11
CA VAL A 562 4.30 7.53 -29.46
C VAL A 562 4.43 8.35 -30.75
N GLY A 563 5.58 9.00 -30.96
CA GLY A 563 5.88 9.72 -32.20
C GLY A 563 5.92 8.81 -33.42
N ILE A 564 6.62 7.67 -33.34
CA ILE A 564 6.66 6.64 -34.38
C ILE A 564 5.25 6.12 -34.68
N LEU A 565 4.49 5.77 -33.63
CA LEU A 565 3.11 5.32 -33.79
C LEU A 565 2.27 6.39 -34.48
N SER A 566 2.32 7.65 -34.03
CA SER A 566 1.56 8.74 -34.63
C SER A 566 1.83 8.92 -36.12
N ASN A 567 3.09 8.84 -36.55
CA ASN A 567 3.44 8.96 -37.97
C ASN A 567 2.87 7.79 -38.79
N SER A 568 3.00 6.58 -38.28
CA SER A 568 2.53 5.36 -38.96
C SER A 568 1.00 5.22 -39.03
N LEU A 569 0.24 5.92 -38.17
CA LEU A 569 -1.22 5.89 -38.20
C LEU A 569 -1.79 6.59 -39.45
N GLU A 570 -1.10 7.61 -39.97
CA GLU A 570 -1.53 8.24 -41.23
C GLU A 570 -1.32 7.30 -42.42
N ASP A 571 -0.23 6.52 -42.41
CA ASP A 571 0.01 5.45 -43.38
C ASP A 571 -1.05 4.34 -43.26
N LEU A 572 -1.40 3.94 -42.03
CA LEU A 572 -2.44 2.94 -41.77
C LEU A 572 -3.82 3.41 -42.26
N LYS A 573 -4.12 4.69 -42.10
CA LYS A 573 -5.36 5.31 -42.61
C LYS A 573 -5.43 5.29 -44.13
N SER A 574 -4.29 5.46 -44.81
CA SER A 574 -4.23 5.36 -46.27
C SER A 574 -4.48 3.95 -46.82
N LEU A 575 -4.22 2.92 -46.00
CA LEU A 575 -4.51 1.52 -46.31
C LEU A 575 -5.96 1.13 -46.05
N LYS A 576 -6.65 1.85 -45.15
CA LYS A 576 -8.05 1.58 -44.84
C LYS A 576 -8.93 1.84 -46.06
N GLY A 577 -9.74 0.86 -46.45
CA GLY A 577 -10.60 0.97 -47.63
C GLY A 577 -9.90 0.69 -48.96
N TRP A 578 -8.80 -0.08 -48.95
CA TRP A 578 -8.15 -0.59 -50.17
C TRP A 578 -9.14 -1.28 -51.12
N GLU A 579 -10.21 -1.89 -50.60
CA GLU A 579 -11.32 -2.49 -51.36
C GLU A 579 -12.06 -1.48 -52.27
N ALA A 580 -11.99 -0.18 -51.95
CA ALA A 580 -12.70 0.89 -52.65
C ALA A 580 -11.88 1.59 -53.75
N ILE A 581 -10.58 1.32 -53.87
CA ILE A 581 -9.74 1.90 -54.92
C ILE A 581 -9.98 1.09 -56.21
N GLY A 582 -10.95 1.57 -56.99
CA GLY A 582 -11.54 0.90 -58.14
C GLY A 582 -10.53 0.39 -59.16
N PHE A 583 -10.50 -0.94 -59.31
CA PHE A 583 -9.94 -1.61 -60.48
C PHE A 583 -11.07 -2.04 -61.42
N CYS A 584 -10.91 -1.73 -62.72
CA CYS A 584 -11.87 -2.07 -63.77
C CYS A 584 -12.07 -3.60 -63.86
N SER A 585 -13.31 -4.07 -64.06
CA SER A 585 -13.63 -5.49 -64.29
C SER A 585 -12.82 -6.15 -65.41
N TYR A 586 -12.26 -5.35 -66.31
CA TYR A 586 -11.32 -5.73 -67.35
C TYR A 586 -10.06 -6.46 -66.83
N ILE A 587 -9.55 -6.10 -65.65
CA ILE A 587 -8.35 -6.76 -65.08
C ILE A 587 -8.70 -8.16 -64.56
N VAL A 588 -9.88 -8.35 -63.96
CA VAL A 588 -10.32 -9.65 -63.42
C VAL A 588 -10.44 -10.72 -64.52
N GLU A 589 -10.99 -10.36 -65.69
CA GLU A 589 -11.07 -11.27 -66.84
C GLU A 589 -9.68 -11.58 -67.43
N GLN A 590 -8.76 -10.61 -67.45
CA GLN A 590 -7.38 -10.82 -67.91
C GLN A 590 -6.57 -11.68 -66.93
N VAL A 591 -6.77 -11.53 -65.62
CA VAL A 591 -6.21 -12.41 -64.58
C VAL A 591 -6.70 -13.84 -64.76
N LYS A 592 -8.00 -14.01 -64.96
CA LYS A 592 -8.61 -15.32 -65.15
C LYS A 592 -8.04 -16.01 -66.39
N CYS A 593 -7.96 -15.30 -67.52
CA CYS A 593 -7.32 -15.81 -68.72
C CYS A 593 -5.82 -16.12 -68.49
N ALA A 594 -5.09 -15.26 -67.77
CA ALA A 594 -3.69 -15.47 -67.39
C ALA A 594 -3.49 -16.74 -66.56
N LEU A 595 -4.37 -16.98 -65.59
CA LEU A 595 -4.33 -18.15 -64.73
C LEU A 595 -4.73 -19.43 -65.47
N ASP A 596 -5.76 -19.38 -66.29
CA ASP A 596 -6.20 -20.54 -67.07
C ASP A 596 -5.11 -20.97 -68.06
N LEU A 597 -4.45 -20.02 -68.74
CA LEU A 597 -3.28 -20.29 -69.58
C LEU A 597 -2.09 -20.79 -68.77
N PHE A 598 -1.81 -20.19 -67.61
CA PHE A 598 -0.77 -20.65 -66.70
C PHE A 598 -0.98 -22.10 -66.25
N PHE A 599 -2.15 -22.44 -65.70
CA PHE A 599 -2.43 -23.79 -65.20
C PHE A 599 -2.51 -24.82 -66.32
N SER A 600 -3.01 -24.46 -67.49
CA SER A 600 -2.99 -25.31 -68.68
C SER A 600 -1.56 -25.61 -69.16
N SER A 601 -0.71 -24.57 -69.25
CA SER A 601 0.69 -24.69 -69.69
C SER A 601 1.59 -25.36 -68.64
N PHE A 602 1.32 -25.14 -67.36
CA PHE A 602 2.05 -25.77 -66.26
C PHE A 602 1.74 -27.27 -66.21
N ARG A 603 0.47 -27.65 -66.38
CA ARG A 603 0.03 -29.06 -66.40
C ARG A 603 0.73 -29.87 -67.50
N SER A 604 1.01 -29.27 -68.66
CA SER A 604 1.70 -29.95 -69.76
C SER A 604 3.20 -30.18 -69.49
N LYS A 605 3.79 -29.48 -68.52
CA LYS A 605 5.18 -29.67 -68.08
C LYS A 605 5.35 -30.66 -66.93
N ILE A 606 4.25 -31.10 -66.31
CA ILE A 606 4.30 -32.19 -65.34
C ILE A 606 4.50 -33.50 -66.13
N PRO A 607 5.59 -34.26 -65.91
CA PRO A 607 5.76 -35.54 -66.58
C PRO A 607 4.57 -36.45 -66.22
N PRO A 608 4.00 -37.20 -67.19
CA PRO A 608 2.94 -38.15 -66.89
C PRO A 608 3.43 -39.13 -65.83
N ALA A 609 2.56 -39.51 -64.89
CA ALA A 609 2.87 -40.52 -63.90
C ALA A 609 3.47 -41.75 -64.62
N PRO A 610 4.57 -42.32 -64.13
CA PRO A 610 5.23 -43.43 -64.81
C PRO A 610 4.22 -44.57 -64.98
N THR A 611 3.88 -44.87 -66.23
CA THR A 611 2.99 -45.97 -66.59
C THR A 611 3.71 -47.26 -66.23
N THR A 612 3.49 -47.77 -65.01
CA THR A 612 3.97 -49.08 -64.63
C THR A 612 3.07 -50.09 -65.33
N THR A 613 3.59 -50.67 -66.42
CA THR A 613 3.00 -51.87 -67.03
C THR A 613 3.13 -53.01 -66.02
N ILE A 614 2.12 -53.16 -65.16
CA ILE A 614 1.99 -54.33 -64.30
C ILE A 614 1.50 -55.47 -65.18
N THR A 615 2.41 -56.35 -65.60
CA THR A 615 2.06 -57.68 -66.10
C THR A 615 1.35 -58.43 -64.97
N PRO A 616 0.08 -58.85 -65.13
CA PRO A 616 -0.64 -59.52 -64.06
C PRO A 616 -0.07 -60.94 -63.87
N GLN A 617 0.71 -61.16 -62.81
CA GLN A 617 0.84 -62.49 -62.23
C GLN A 617 -0.42 -62.78 -61.42
N ILE A 618 -1.31 -63.55 -62.02
CA ILE A 618 -2.45 -64.17 -61.34
C ILE A 618 -1.87 -65.10 -60.27
N THR A 619 -1.99 -64.70 -59.00
CA THR A 619 -1.87 -65.61 -57.86
C THR A 619 -3.23 -65.65 -57.18
N THR A 620 -3.92 -66.75 -57.38
CA THR A 620 -5.24 -67.06 -56.82
C THR A 620 -5.14 -67.11 -55.30
N ILE A 621 -5.82 -66.19 -54.60
CA ILE A 621 -6.08 -66.31 -53.16
C ILE A 621 -7.59 -66.35 -52.96
N GLN A 622 -8.02 -67.44 -52.33
CA GLN A 622 -9.41 -67.78 -52.05
C GLN A 622 -10.06 -66.77 -51.09
N THR A 623 -11.25 -66.32 -51.46
CA THR A 623 -12.17 -65.57 -50.62
C THR A 623 -12.76 -66.51 -49.57
N THR A 624 -12.53 -66.24 -48.28
CA THR A 624 -13.31 -66.83 -47.19
C THR A 624 -14.29 -65.80 -46.67
N THR A 625 -15.57 -66.15 -46.78
CA THR A 625 -16.73 -65.47 -46.23
C THR A 625 -16.89 -65.79 -44.74
N LEU A 626 -17.14 -64.76 -43.93
CA LEU A 626 -17.82 -64.78 -42.63
C LEU A 626 -18.11 -63.31 -42.26
N SER A 627 -19.10 -62.87 -41.49
CA SER A 627 -20.46 -63.30 -41.16
C SER A 627 -20.92 -62.27 -40.09
N VAL A 628 -21.99 -61.54 -40.40
CA VAL A 628 -23.07 -60.99 -39.55
C VAL A 628 -22.90 -60.78 -38.02
N PHE A 629 -23.38 -59.59 -37.58
CA PHE A 629 -24.04 -59.18 -36.31
C PHE A 629 -23.26 -58.25 -35.35
N PRO A 630 -23.93 -57.41 -34.51
CA PRO A 630 -25.23 -56.71 -34.68
C PRO A 630 -25.15 -55.19 -34.37
N SER A 631 -26.26 -54.52 -34.70
CA SER A 631 -26.55 -53.09 -34.51
C SER A 631 -26.66 -52.65 -33.05
N THR A 632 -26.35 -51.38 -32.76
CA THR A 632 -27.12 -50.61 -31.77
C THR A 632 -27.17 -49.13 -32.13
N VAL A 633 -28.37 -48.59 -31.95
CA VAL A 633 -28.93 -47.31 -32.40
C VAL A 633 -28.74 -46.25 -31.33
N MET A 634 -28.42 -45.01 -31.71
CA MET A 634 -29.06 -43.83 -31.09
C MET A 634 -29.28 -42.75 -32.14
N ALA A 635 -30.55 -42.41 -32.31
CA ALA A 635 -31.06 -41.39 -33.21
C ALA A 635 -31.02 -40.01 -32.53
N LEU A 636 -30.67 -38.98 -33.29
CA LEU A 636 -31.14 -37.61 -33.06
C LEU A 636 -31.25 -36.94 -34.43
N GLY A 637 -32.50 -36.63 -34.79
CA GLY A 637 -32.88 -36.15 -36.11
C GLY A 637 -32.57 -34.68 -36.30
N LEU A 638 -32.14 -34.34 -37.51
CA LEU A 638 -32.27 -33.02 -38.09
C LEU A 638 -32.59 -33.16 -39.58
N ASN A 639 -33.76 -32.62 -39.94
CA ASN A 639 -34.28 -32.47 -41.30
C ASN A 639 -33.38 -31.54 -42.11
N GLN A 640 -32.66 -32.05 -43.11
CA GLN A 640 -32.22 -31.25 -44.26
C GLN A 640 -32.20 -32.13 -45.52
N THR A 641 -32.87 -31.64 -46.56
CA THR A 641 -32.90 -32.20 -47.92
C THR A 641 -31.50 -32.17 -48.51
N ALA A 642 -30.85 -33.32 -48.61
CA ALA A 642 -29.58 -33.51 -49.30
C ALA A 642 -29.78 -34.34 -50.58
N ASN A 643 -29.31 -33.81 -51.71
CA ASN A 643 -29.06 -34.58 -52.91
C ASN A 643 -28.05 -35.69 -52.56
N THR A 644 -28.49 -36.94 -52.67
CA THR A 644 -27.69 -38.12 -52.30
C THR A 644 -26.49 -38.28 -53.24
N MET A 645 -25.30 -38.17 -52.67
CA MET A 645 -24.04 -38.58 -53.28
C MET A 645 -24.04 -40.13 -53.43
N PRO A 646 -23.73 -40.70 -54.61
CA PRO A 646 -23.71 -42.14 -54.83
C PRO A 646 -22.85 -42.89 -53.80
N GLU A 647 -23.31 -44.05 -53.33
CA GLU A 647 -22.65 -44.86 -52.29
C GLU A 647 -21.19 -45.21 -52.58
N TRP A 648 -20.80 -45.30 -53.86
CA TRP A 648 -19.40 -45.52 -54.26
C TRP A 648 -18.48 -44.34 -53.92
N GLN A 649 -19.00 -43.10 -53.89
CA GLN A 649 -18.25 -41.90 -53.54
C GLN A 649 -18.04 -41.79 -52.01
N ILE A 650 -19.01 -42.25 -51.21
CA ILE A 650 -18.85 -42.38 -49.76
C ILE A 650 -17.81 -43.47 -49.44
N GLY A 651 -17.87 -44.60 -50.15
CA GLY A 651 -16.86 -45.66 -50.05
C GLY A 651 -15.45 -45.18 -50.41
N LEU A 652 -15.32 -44.34 -51.45
CA LEU A 652 -14.06 -43.75 -51.87
C LEU A 652 -13.51 -42.75 -50.83
N ILE A 653 -14.36 -41.89 -50.25
CA ILE A 653 -13.95 -40.92 -49.21
C ILE A 653 -13.49 -41.64 -47.95
N VAL A 654 -14.18 -42.70 -47.52
CA VAL A 654 -13.79 -43.51 -46.35
C VAL A 654 -12.49 -44.27 -46.63
N ALA A 655 -12.32 -44.84 -47.83
CA ALA A 655 -11.08 -45.51 -48.20
C ALA A 655 -9.88 -44.54 -48.24
N ILE A 656 -10.05 -43.34 -48.81
CA ILE A 656 -9.02 -42.29 -48.82
C ILE A 656 -8.73 -41.82 -47.39
N GLY A 657 -9.74 -41.70 -46.53
CA GLY A 657 -9.59 -41.34 -45.12
C GLY A 657 -8.78 -42.38 -44.32
N LEU A 658 -9.02 -43.67 -44.56
CA LEU A 658 -8.27 -44.77 -43.92
C LEU A 658 -6.83 -44.89 -44.43
N ILE A 659 -6.62 -44.66 -45.74
CA ILE A 659 -5.27 -44.69 -46.33
C ILE A 659 -4.45 -43.50 -45.83
N THR A 660 -5.03 -42.30 -45.74
CA THR A 660 -4.33 -41.10 -45.23
C THR A 660 -4.00 -41.20 -43.74
N THR A 661 -4.89 -41.74 -42.91
CA THR A 661 -4.59 -41.98 -41.48
C THR A 661 -3.49 -43.03 -41.30
N ALA A 662 -3.50 -44.13 -42.06
CA ALA A 662 -2.42 -45.11 -42.04
C ALA A 662 -1.07 -44.52 -42.49
N PHE A 663 -1.08 -43.65 -43.51
CA PHE A 663 0.10 -42.96 -44.00
C PHE A 663 0.68 -41.98 -42.95
N ILE A 664 -0.18 -41.19 -42.28
CA ILE A 664 0.21 -40.28 -41.19
C ILE A 664 0.79 -41.06 -40.00
N PHE A 665 0.19 -42.19 -39.63
CA PHE A 665 0.70 -43.02 -38.52
C PHE A 665 2.07 -43.64 -38.84
N THR A 666 2.31 -43.96 -40.12
CA THR A 666 3.58 -44.51 -40.61
C THR A 666 4.66 -43.43 -40.62
N ILE A 667 4.34 -42.21 -41.06
CA ILE A 667 5.24 -41.05 -41.02
C ILE A 667 5.57 -40.67 -39.56
N LEU A 668 4.59 -40.62 -38.66
CA LEU A 668 4.81 -40.33 -37.24
C LEU A 668 5.66 -41.42 -36.56
N SER A 669 5.47 -42.70 -36.90
CA SER A 669 6.32 -43.79 -36.41
C SER A 669 7.75 -43.71 -36.95
N TYR A 670 7.92 -43.28 -38.20
CA TYR A 670 9.23 -43.08 -38.82
C TYR A 670 9.97 -41.88 -38.21
N CYS A 671 9.29 -40.74 -38.02
CA CYS A 671 9.83 -39.54 -37.37
C CYS A 671 10.20 -39.80 -35.89
N ARG A 672 9.39 -40.58 -35.16
CA ARG A 672 9.70 -40.96 -33.76
C ARG A 672 10.97 -41.82 -33.67
N LYS A 673 11.21 -42.71 -34.65
CA LYS A 673 12.42 -43.54 -34.71
C LYS A 673 13.66 -42.72 -35.07
N TRP A 674 13.51 -41.67 -35.88
CA TRP A 674 14.60 -40.77 -36.29
C TRP A 674 15.01 -39.78 -35.19
N PHE A 675 14.06 -39.20 -34.45
CA PHE A 675 14.36 -38.28 -33.35
C PHE A 675 14.97 -38.97 -32.11
N CYS A 676 14.64 -40.24 -31.85
CA CYS A 676 15.27 -40.99 -30.76
C CYS A 676 16.74 -41.38 -31.00
N PHE A 677 17.23 -41.33 -32.25
CA PHE A 677 18.62 -41.68 -32.58
C PHE A 677 19.57 -40.47 -32.63
N LYS A 678 19.06 -39.23 -32.71
CA LYS A 678 19.90 -38.03 -32.86
C LYS A 678 20.30 -37.36 -31.54
N ASN A 679 19.72 -37.75 -30.40
CA ASN A 679 19.96 -37.08 -29.11
C ASN A 679 20.96 -37.79 -28.17
N LYS A 680 21.91 -38.58 -28.72
CA LYS A 680 22.92 -39.31 -27.92
C LYS A 680 24.39 -38.91 -28.18
N LYS A 681 24.65 -37.78 -28.87
CA LYS A 681 26.01 -37.25 -29.05
C LYS A 681 26.06 -35.72 -28.98
N SER A 682 25.99 -35.17 -27.77
CA SER A 682 26.76 -33.97 -27.35
C SER A 682 26.55 -33.70 -25.84
N LYS A 683 27.28 -34.43 -25.00
CA LYS A 683 27.63 -33.97 -23.64
C LYS A 683 29.13 -33.67 -23.66
N SER A 684 29.49 -32.40 -23.58
CA SER A 684 30.77 -31.91 -23.03
C SER A 684 30.95 -30.42 -23.34
N SER A 685 30.60 -29.54 -22.41
CA SER A 685 31.53 -28.53 -21.89
C SER A 685 30.88 -27.81 -20.71
N LYS A 686 31.76 -27.40 -19.79
CA LYS A 686 31.55 -27.04 -18.40
C LYS A 686 31.94 -25.58 -18.25
N SER A 687 31.13 -24.78 -17.57
CA SER A 687 31.48 -23.54 -16.84
C SER A 687 30.22 -23.17 -16.02
N GLU A 688 30.13 -23.39 -14.70
CA GLU A 688 30.89 -22.75 -13.61
C GLU A 688 30.84 -21.22 -13.70
N ASN A 689 29.69 -20.66 -13.29
CA ASN A 689 29.53 -19.50 -12.40
C ASN A 689 28.04 -19.10 -12.36
N ASP A 690 27.38 -19.38 -11.23
CA ASP A 690 26.25 -18.62 -10.65
C ASP A 690 25.52 -19.47 -9.61
N ILE A 691 26.15 -19.61 -8.44
CA ILE A 691 25.47 -19.95 -7.18
C ILE A 691 25.90 -18.90 -6.17
N SER A 692 25.21 -17.77 -6.17
CA SER A 692 25.23 -16.81 -5.06
C SER A 692 24.14 -15.77 -5.21
N PHE A 693 22.85 -16.12 -5.12
CA PHE A 693 21.81 -15.16 -4.69
C PHE A 693 20.42 -15.76 -4.36
N ILE A 694 20.33 -16.90 -3.67
CA ILE A 694 19.06 -17.33 -3.03
C ILE A 694 19.38 -17.97 -1.69
N LEU A 695 19.47 -17.15 -0.64
CA LEU A 695 19.34 -17.56 0.77
C LEU A 695 19.40 -16.32 1.68
N TRP A 696 18.35 -15.48 1.67
CA TRP A 696 18.19 -14.47 2.73
C TRP A 696 16.74 -14.03 2.98
N LYS A 697 15.80 -14.98 3.07
CA LYS A 697 14.45 -14.69 3.58
C LYS A 697 13.85 -15.86 4.34
N SER A 698 14.45 -16.16 5.50
CA SER A 698 13.89 -17.06 6.52
C SER A 698 14.70 -16.90 7.81
N LEU A 699 14.46 -15.82 8.56
CA LEU A 699 14.73 -15.71 10.02
C LEU A 699 14.43 -14.28 10.51
N ARG A 700 13.15 -14.00 10.81
CA ARG A 700 12.78 -12.99 11.82
C ARG A 700 11.35 -13.25 12.33
N MET A 701 11.24 -14.26 13.18
CA MET A 701 10.19 -14.36 14.19
C MET A 701 10.85 -14.87 15.47
N ARG A 702 11.32 -13.91 16.26
CA ARG A 702 11.34 -13.87 17.73
C ARG A 702 11.87 -12.51 18.15
#